data_AF-A0A9Q1BTF4-F1
#
_entry.id   AF-A0A9Q1BTF4-F1
#
_cell.length_a   1.000
_cell.length_b   1.000
_cell.length_c   1.000
_cell.angle_alpha   90.00
_cell.angle_beta   90.00
_cell.angle_gamma   90.00
#
_symmetry.space_group_name_H-M   'P 1'
#
loop_
_entity.id
_entity.type
_entity.pdbx_description
1 polymer ?
#
loop_
_entity_poly.entity_id
_entity_poly.type
_entity_poly.pdbx_seq_one_letter_code
_entity_poly.pdbx_strand_id
1 'polypeptide(L)'
;MAATSQLQDIDDKFCLCSICLEQLKEPKQLPCLHRFCKDCLRSIIEGSYDVIKCPECREEIQIPTNGVDGFKTDFYSKNLVEYVQIQQSLKSDEIRKCYGCSKHLRVAAYCFKCNDFLCKDCHNFHVTNKIIKDHQKHTLSLEDIEVKNITIEKLTSMRDAPRCHIHLEEISKLYCETCCNLPICLACMLGEHKGHKLHEVKALAKLKREDLTKQLKALKEIEKNMKPIPPRQVKEKLILNVNIEKGKVIKMHEEKYQNVTTKIQNTEERRQQVKQEKRNTEKKTLDSLRREMEKEIQGVKEKYDEIFKMKKIEINDSYQAQESSLKKEEAKLRDKRERFDQDKIELLNSIETQLNENLKIIETISKHFDNIKNRFETLNVLASSILASDNDWSAVQCIPDICTAATTLMKDLKKYFLGLKTLTDVTVNYKQYSVGKPSVTKLSEKFDKKISFNLPYQSVFGMTSSGDGNIVISGITSDLEASFIIVIDMNGRILKEEKTNTGEGCPFRYCQFLSQHKLATVCQPNEIGLYDILGGSYIKKNISDIINSWPKDRCVMCVATDPVNNHILVGGFDSRDVFVFDDQLKYLHILALPEVIKWPQDITFSDGHLLVCDCEGKKCYVTTIEGLESRLVGEFIKPNLEKDNYKPISVCTDGNGFVYMLWKDYGYPEQCCLVQYNYDGSKVLATRQLDEGAGLVSVVETFQGEKLLVATSNTRTIYLYDLIPED
;
A
#
# COMPACT_ATOMS: atom_id res chain seq x y z
N MET A 1 33.52 35.34 17.74
CA MET A 1 34.29 35.26 19.00
C MET A 1 34.48 33.79 19.31
N ALA A 2 35.72 33.34 19.39
CA ALA A 2 36.08 31.94 19.62
C ALA A 2 35.65 31.55 21.05
N ALA A 3 34.78 30.54 21.18
CA ALA A 3 34.50 29.95 22.47
C ALA A 3 35.72 29.13 22.89
N THR A 4 36.56 29.71 23.75
CA THR A 4 37.49 28.97 24.60
C THR A 4 36.66 27.98 25.41
N SER A 5 36.71 26.68 25.05
CA SER A 5 36.02 25.63 25.79
C SER A 5 36.65 25.50 27.17
N GLN A 6 36.06 26.18 28.16
CA GLN A 6 36.38 25.97 29.56
C GLN A 6 35.99 24.54 29.93
N LEU A 7 36.89 23.83 30.61
CA LEU A 7 36.76 22.44 31.09
C LEU A 7 35.56 22.17 32.03
N GLN A 8 34.69 23.15 32.26
CA GLN A 8 33.49 23.00 33.09
C GLN A 8 32.43 22.09 32.43
N ASP A 9 32.52 21.85 31.11
CA ASP A 9 31.56 21.05 30.34
C ASP A 9 32.03 19.63 29.98
N ILE A 10 33.19 19.16 30.47
CA ILE A 10 33.45 17.71 30.45
C ILE A 10 32.58 17.11 31.55
N ASP A 11 31.34 16.80 31.18
CA ASP A 11 30.33 16.14 32.03
C ASP A 11 31.01 14.98 32.78
N ASP A 12 30.88 14.90 34.11
CA ASP A 12 31.48 13.85 34.95
C ASP A 12 31.24 12.45 34.34
N LYS A 13 30.14 12.30 33.56
CA LYS A 13 29.79 11.13 32.74
C LYS A 13 30.87 10.65 31.77
N PHE A 14 31.70 11.51 31.19
CA PHE A 14 32.76 11.10 30.23
C PHE A 14 33.93 10.35 30.90
N CYS A 15 34.05 10.45 32.22
CA CYS A 15 35.08 9.77 33.01
C CYS A 15 34.54 8.60 33.84
N LEU A 16 33.25 8.31 33.75
CA LEU A 16 32.60 7.21 34.46
C LEU A 16 32.46 5.97 33.57
N CYS A 17 32.63 4.81 34.18
CA CYS A 17 32.30 3.53 33.57
C CYS A 17 30.81 3.29 33.71
N SER A 18 30.08 3.09 32.61
CA SER A 18 28.63 2.82 32.65
C SER A 18 28.25 1.44 33.21
N ILE A 19 29.23 0.57 33.50
CA ILE A 19 29.01 -0.75 34.13
C ILE A 19 29.06 -0.63 35.65
N CYS A 20 30.15 -0.11 36.21
CA CYS A 20 30.31 0.01 37.66
C CYS A 20 29.86 1.37 38.21
N LEU A 21 29.57 2.34 37.33
CA LEU A 21 29.20 3.72 37.66
C LEU A 21 30.28 4.47 38.47
N GLU A 22 31.50 3.93 38.54
CA GLU A 22 32.68 4.56 39.13
C GLU A 22 33.57 5.18 38.06
N GLN A 23 34.58 5.96 38.48
CA GLN A 23 35.61 6.47 37.57
C GLN A 23 36.36 5.34 36.85
N LEU A 24 36.69 5.56 35.58
CA LEU A 24 37.36 4.59 34.74
C LEU A 24 38.74 4.17 35.30
N LYS A 25 38.87 2.89 35.66
CA LYS A 25 40.13 2.23 36.05
C LYS A 25 40.68 1.43 34.87
N GLU A 26 41.86 1.79 34.39
CA GLU A 26 42.45 1.25 33.15
C GLU A 26 41.44 1.23 31.97
N PRO A 27 41.01 2.42 31.48
CA PRO A 27 39.96 2.49 30.47
C PRO A 27 40.34 1.75 29.18
N LYS A 28 39.53 0.75 28.82
CA LYS A 28 39.57 0.07 27.52
C LYS A 28 38.56 0.70 26.59
N GLN A 29 39.00 1.07 25.39
CA GLN A 29 38.15 1.65 24.36
C GLN A 29 37.73 0.57 23.36
N LEU A 30 36.42 0.48 23.13
CA LEU A 30 35.84 -0.39 22.11
C LEU A 30 35.88 0.28 20.72
N PRO A 31 35.74 -0.47 19.62
CA PRO A 31 35.66 0.09 18.26
C PRO A 31 34.51 1.09 18.06
N CYS A 32 33.44 0.97 18.85
CA CYS A 32 32.32 1.92 18.88
C CYS A 32 32.62 3.22 19.66
N LEU A 33 33.85 3.39 20.16
CA LEU A 33 34.37 4.51 20.96
C LEU A 33 33.85 4.64 22.40
N HIS A 34 33.00 3.71 22.87
CA HIS A 34 32.64 3.63 24.30
C HIS A 34 33.77 3.04 25.13
N ARG A 35 33.82 3.43 26.41
CA ARG A 35 34.94 3.17 27.32
C ARG A 35 34.46 2.51 28.60
N PHE A 36 35.19 1.50 29.04
CA PHE A 36 34.87 0.74 30.24
C PHE A 36 36.14 0.43 31.03
N CYS A 37 36.01 0.19 32.34
CA CYS A 37 37.14 -0.32 33.12
C CYS A 37 37.59 -1.67 32.56
N LYS A 38 38.89 -1.94 32.55
CA LYS A 38 39.45 -3.22 32.12
C LYS A 38 38.77 -4.41 32.79
N ASP A 39 38.60 -4.36 34.11
CA ASP A 39 37.99 -5.45 34.87
C ASP A 39 36.49 -5.58 34.59
N CYS A 40 35.76 -4.47 34.42
CA CYS A 40 34.35 -4.51 34.04
C CYS A 40 34.15 -5.14 32.66
N LEU A 41 35.02 -4.82 31.70
CA LEU A 41 34.99 -5.42 30.37
C LEU A 41 35.40 -6.89 30.42
N ARG A 42 36.36 -7.26 31.29
CA ARG A 42 36.75 -8.66 31.55
C ARG A 42 35.59 -9.51 32.00
N SER A 43 34.81 -9.05 32.98
CA SER A 43 33.64 -9.78 33.48
C SER A 43 32.57 -9.99 32.40
N ILE A 44 32.44 -9.09 31.43
CA ILE A 44 31.50 -9.25 30.30
C ILE A 44 32.03 -10.26 29.28
N ILE A 45 33.34 -10.22 29.01
CA ILE A 45 33.98 -11.13 28.06
C ILE A 45 34.04 -12.56 28.58
N GLU A 46 34.23 -12.77 29.89
CA GLU A 46 34.26 -14.12 30.49
C GLU A 46 32.95 -14.91 30.27
N GLY A 47 31.83 -14.23 29.95
CA GLY A 47 30.56 -14.85 29.57
C GLY A 47 30.30 -14.96 28.06
N SER A 48 31.26 -14.62 27.20
CA SER A 48 31.11 -14.53 25.74
C SER A 48 32.28 -15.22 25.02
N TYR A 49 32.03 -15.91 23.90
CA TYR A 49 33.08 -16.65 23.19
C TYR A 49 33.83 -15.78 22.17
N ASP A 50 33.14 -15.27 21.14
CA ASP A 50 33.78 -14.55 20.03
C ASP A 50 33.35 -13.07 19.90
N VAL A 51 32.16 -12.73 20.42
CA VAL A 51 31.54 -11.40 20.23
C VAL A 51 30.94 -10.90 21.54
N ILE A 52 31.14 -9.62 21.83
CA ILE A 52 30.43 -8.91 22.91
C ILE A 52 29.48 -7.86 22.35
N LYS A 53 28.40 -7.58 23.08
CA LYS A 53 27.55 -6.41 22.82
C LYS A 53 27.98 -5.27 23.71
N CYS A 54 28.26 -4.12 23.13
CA CYS A 54 28.58 -2.91 23.91
C CYS A 54 27.42 -2.60 24.89
N PRO A 55 27.68 -2.43 26.20
CA PRO A 55 26.64 -2.11 27.18
C PRO A 55 25.86 -0.82 26.90
N GLU A 56 26.46 0.14 26.20
CA GLU A 56 25.86 1.44 25.91
C GLU A 56 25.10 1.46 24.58
N CYS A 57 25.75 1.09 23.47
CA CYS A 57 25.15 1.17 22.14
C CYS A 57 24.63 -0.16 21.59
N ARG A 58 24.85 -1.28 22.29
CA ARG A 58 24.50 -2.67 21.90
C ARG A 58 25.14 -3.16 20.61
N GLU A 59 26.13 -2.44 20.07
CA GLU A 59 26.89 -2.83 18.89
C GLU A 59 27.67 -4.13 19.15
N GLU A 60 27.63 -5.06 18.19
CA GLU A 60 28.35 -6.33 18.24
C GLU A 60 29.82 -6.11 17.88
N ILE A 61 30.71 -6.49 18.79
CA ILE A 61 32.15 -6.23 18.71
C ILE A 61 32.89 -7.55 18.85
N GLN A 62 33.78 -7.81 17.90
CA GLN A 62 34.67 -8.97 17.93
C GLN A 62 35.69 -8.86 19.06
N ILE A 63 35.83 -9.93 19.85
CA ILE A 63 36.82 -9.99 20.92
C ILE A 63 38.22 -10.24 20.30
N PRO A 64 39.24 -9.43 20.62
CA PRO A 64 40.61 -9.68 20.17
C PRO A 64 41.15 -11.03 20.67
N THR A 65 42.12 -11.61 19.96
CA THR A 65 42.77 -12.89 20.34
C THR A 65 43.39 -12.88 21.73
N ASN A 66 43.82 -11.71 22.22
CA ASN A 66 44.37 -11.52 23.57
C ASN A 66 43.29 -11.11 24.59
N GLY A 67 42.01 -11.37 24.31
CA GLY A 67 40.87 -11.00 25.14
C GLY A 67 40.79 -9.50 25.40
N VAL A 68 40.47 -9.13 26.64
CA VAL A 68 40.35 -7.73 27.10
C VAL A 68 41.62 -6.92 26.82
N ASP A 69 42.79 -7.55 26.95
CA ASP A 69 44.09 -6.89 26.81
C ASP A 69 44.41 -6.52 25.35
N GLY A 70 43.73 -7.14 24.38
CA GLY A 70 43.81 -6.75 22.97
C GLY A 70 43.03 -5.46 22.65
N PHE A 71 42.14 -4.99 23.53
CA PHE A 71 41.54 -3.67 23.37
C PHE A 71 42.51 -2.57 23.80
N LYS A 72 42.50 -1.47 23.05
CA LYS A 72 43.39 -0.32 23.27
C LYS A 72 43.06 0.37 24.59
N THR A 73 44.10 0.67 25.36
CA THR A 73 43.99 1.51 26.55
C THR A 73 43.92 2.98 26.12
N ASP A 74 42.87 3.69 26.52
CA ASP A 74 42.73 5.11 26.18
C ASP A 74 43.51 6.00 27.15
N PHE A 75 44.76 6.28 26.79
CA PHE A 75 45.66 7.15 27.56
C PHE A 75 45.12 8.57 27.71
N TYR A 76 44.28 9.05 26.78
CA TYR A 76 43.66 10.37 26.87
C TYR A 76 42.62 10.40 28.00
N SER A 77 41.74 9.38 28.05
CA SER A 77 40.77 9.25 29.14
C SER A 77 41.42 8.98 30.50
N LYS A 78 42.52 8.21 30.54
CA LYS A 78 43.31 8.04 31.77
C LYS A 78 43.80 9.39 32.31
N ASN A 79 44.27 10.29 31.43
CA ASN A 79 44.72 11.63 31.82
C ASN A 79 43.56 12.52 32.29
N LEU A 80 42.37 12.41 31.66
CA LEU A 80 41.18 13.17 32.07
C LEU A 80 40.64 12.71 33.43
N VAL A 81 40.60 11.39 33.70
CA VAL A 81 40.17 10.83 35.00
C VAL A 81 41.09 11.32 36.12
N GLU A 82 42.40 11.31 35.91
CA GLU A 82 43.39 11.79 36.89
C GLU A 82 43.25 13.30 37.16
N TYR A 83 42.91 14.09 36.14
CA TYR A 83 42.59 15.51 36.30
C TYR A 83 41.30 15.75 37.11
N VAL A 84 40.22 15.02 36.79
CA VAL A 84 38.95 15.08 37.53
C VAL A 84 39.18 14.67 38.98
N GLN A 85 40.02 13.67 39.23
CA GLN A 85 40.45 13.29 40.58
C GLN A 85 41.19 14.41 41.29
N ILE A 86 42.16 15.07 40.65
CA ILE A 86 42.87 16.22 41.24
C ILE A 86 41.89 17.38 41.55
N GLN A 87 40.95 17.68 40.65
CA GLN A 87 39.93 18.72 40.86
C GLN A 87 38.97 18.38 42.01
N GLN A 88 38.44 17.16 42.06
CA GLN A 88 37.57 16.69 43.13
C GLN A 88 38.31 16.65 44.47
N SER A 89 39.59 16.28 44.45
CA SER A 89 40.48 16.28 45.62
C SER A 89 40.71 17.67 46.21
N LEU A 90 40.55 18.73 45.41
CA LEU A 90 40.70 20.13 45.83
C LEU A 90 39.38 20.76 46.31
N LYS A 91 38.24 20.15 45.99
CA LYS A 91 36.89 20.57 46.45
C LYS A 91 36.49 19.93 47.79
N SER A 92 37.21 18.92 48.26
CA SER A 92 36.97 18.26 49.55
C SER A 92 37.58 19.08 50.70
N ASP A 93 36.86 19.21 51.82
CA ASP A 93 37.36 19.85 53.06
C ASP A 93 38.47 19.02 53.77
N GLU A 94 38.82 17.85 53.25
CA GLU A 94 39.96 17.07 53.75
C GLU A 94 41.30 17.74 53.40
N ILE A 95 41.98 18.28 54.41
CA ILE A 95 43.32 18.86 54.28
C ILE A 95 44.31 17.78 53.85
N ARG A 96 44.67 17.75 52.55
CA ARG A 96 45.74 16.90 52.06
C ARG A 96 47.09 17.37 52.60
N LYS A 97 47.93 16.38 52.90
CA LYS A 97 49.25 16.54 53.51
C LYS A 97 50.33 16.41 52.45
N CYS A 98 51.32 17.29 52.50
CA CYS A 98 52.49 17.17 51.63
C CYS A 98 53.22 15.83 51.85
N TYR A 99 53.52 15.13 50.74
CA TYR A 99 54.24 13.86 50.77
C TYR A 99 55.75 14.07 51.01
N GLY A 100 56.32 15.09 50.36
CA GLY A 100 57.77 15.36 50.39
C GLY A 100 58.31 16.00 51.68
N CYS A 101 57.50 16.20 52.72
CA CYS A 101 57.96 16.79 53.98
C CYS A 101 57.46 15.99 55.18
N SER A 102 58.33 15.83 56.19
CA SER A 102 58.01 15.10 57.43
C SER A 102 56.92 15.78 58.27
N LYS A 103 56.65 17.06 57.99
CA LYS A 103 55.64 17.86 58.71
C LYS A 103 54.25 17.77 58.08
N HIS A 104 54.11 17.13 56.92
CA HIS A 104 52.82 16.90 56.28
C HIS A 104 51.96 18.17 56.15
N LEU A 105 52.61 19.29 55.79
CA LEU A 105 51.99 20.61 55.77
C LEU A 105 50.92 20.74 54.66
N ARG A 106 50.08 21.77 54.78
CA ARG A 106 49.04 22.11 53.80
C ARG A 106 49.66 22.21 52.40
N VAL A 107 49.00 21.56 51.46
CA VAL A 107 49.40 21.48 50.06
C VAL A 107 49.25 22.84 49.37
N ALA A 108 50.15 23.12 48.44
CA ALA A 108 50.24 24.35 47.65
C ALA A 108 50.58 24.07 46.16
N ALA A 109 50.96 22.83 45.81
CA ALA A 109 51.17 22.40 44.43
C ALA A 109 51.00 20.88 44.28
N TYR A 110 50.94 20.41 43.04
CA TYR A 110 50.96 19.00 42.66
C TYR A 110 52.03 18.76 41.57
N CYS A 111 52.83 17.71 41.71
CA CYS A 111 53.88 17.36 40.75
C CYS A 111 53.52 16.08 39.99
N PHE A 112 53.31 16.19 38.68
CA PHE A 112 52.97 15.06 37.79
C PHE A 112 54.10 14.05 37.63
N LYS A 113 55.34 14.44 37.92
CA LYS A 113 56.50 13.53 37.89
C LYS A 113 56.67 12.74 39.19
N CYS A 114 56.27 13.32 40.31
CA CYS A 114 56.24 12.64 41.61
C CYS A 114 54.92 11.92 41.86
N ASN A 115 53.86 12.27 41.13
CA ASN A 115 52.48 11.82 41.37
C ASN A 115 51.95 12.20 42.77
N ASP A 116 52.42 13.33 43.33
CA ASP A 116 52.21 13.68 44.74
C ASP A 116 51.96 15.17 44.97
N PHE A 117 51.29 15.46 46.09
CA PHE A 117 51.06 16.83 46.55
C PHE A 117 52.24 17.40 47.34
N LEU A 118 52.51 18.68 47.12
CA LEU A 118 53.63 19.43 47.68
C LEU A 118 53.10 20.59 48.52
N CYS A 119 53.69 20.85 49.69
CA CYS A 119 53.49 22.12 50.41
C CYS A 119 54.27 23.25 49.73
N LYS A 120 54.07 24.48 50.21
CA LYS A 120 54.76 25.66 49.67
C LYS A 120 56.28 25.51 49.61
N ASP A 121 56.88 24.92 50.63
CA ASP A 121 58.34 24.72 50.70
C ASP A 121 58.81 23.65 49.71
N CYS A 122 58.11 22.51 49.64
CA CYS A 122 58.42 21.43 48.69
C CYS A 122 58.20 21.86 47.23
N HIS A 123 57.19 22.69 46.98
CA HIS A 123 56.95 23.32 45.68
C HIS A 123 58.12 24.23 45.27
N ASN A 124 58.54 25.14 46.16
CA ASN A 124 59.68 26.01 45.89
C ASN A 124 60.95 25.21 45.63
N PHE A 125 61.17 24.12 46.36
CA PHE A 125 62.29 23.20 46.10
C PHE A 125 62.22 22.57 44.71
N HIS A 126 61.03 22.13 44.27
CA HIS A 126 60.81 21.57 42.92
C HIS A 126 61.05 22.58 41.80
N VAL A 127 60.79 23.86 42.03
CA VAL A 127 60.89 24.91 41.02
C VAL A 127 62.28 25.56 40.98
N THR A 128 62.99 25.62 42.11
CA THR A 128 64.27 26.36 42.23
C THR A 128 65.52 25.47 42.22
N ASN A 129 65.39 24.19 42.55
CA ASN A 129 66.54 23.30 42.69
C ASN A 129 67.07 22.83 41.32
N LYS A 130 68.37 23.03 41.10
CA LYS A 130 69.07 22.67 39.86
C LYS A 130 69.13 21.16 39.60
N ILE A 131 69.07 20.31 40.63
CA ILE A 131 69.16 18.84 40.54
C ILE A 131 67.86 18.24 39.98
N ILE A 132 66.71 18.76 40.40
CA ILE A 132 65.39 18.28 39.98
C ILE A 132 64.70 19.27 39.02
N LYS A 133 65.49 20.04 38.25
CA LYS A 133 64.99 21.05 37.29
C LYS A 133 63.97 20.48 36.31
N ASP A 134 64.07 19.19 36.00
CA ASP A 134 63.11 18.52 35.13
C ASP A 134 61.70 18.42 35.75
N HIS A 135 61.55 18.47 37.08
CA HIS A 135 60.26 18.49 37.75
C HIS A 135 59.54 19.84 37.64
N GLN A 136 60.28 20.93 37.40
CA GLN A 136 59.75 22.29 37.33
C GLN A 136 58.65 22.42 36.26
N LYS A 137 58.88 21.86 35.07
CA LYS A 137 57.93 21.84 33.94
C LYS A 137 56.75 20.88 34.15
N HIS A 138 56.78 20.06 35.21
CA HIS A 138 55.75 19.07 35.56
C HIS A 138 55.03 19.38 36.88
N THR A 139 55.21 20.59 37.43
CA THR A 139 54.64 20.98 38.72
C THR A 139 53.60 22.08 38.53
N LEU A 140 52.41 21.87 39.09
CA LEU A 140 51.24 22.74 38.99
C LEU A 140 50.94 23.35 40.36
N SER A 141 50.91 24.68 40.46
CA SER A 141 50.55 25.36 41.71
C SER A 141 49.04 25.33 41.96
N LEU A 142 48.61 25.30 43.23
CA LEU A 142 47.18 25.34 43.58
C LEU A 142 46.56 26.72 43.33
N GLU A 143 47.35 27.80 43.38
CA GLU A 143 46.90 29.16 43.01
C GLU A 143 46.48 29.22 41.53
N ASP A 144 47.17 28.49 40.64
CA ASP A 144 46.77 28.35 39.22
C ASP A 144 45.46 27.55 39.05
N ILE A 145 45.12 26.67 40.00
CA ILE A 145 43.91 25.84 39.97
C ILE A 145 42.69 26.61 40.49
N GLU A 146 42.83 27.40 41.56
CA GLU A 146 41.74 28.17 42.18
C GLU A 146 41.19 29.28 41.25
N VAL A 147 42.01 29.81 40.32
CA VAL A 147 41.61 30.84 39.33
C VAL A 147 40.85 30.23 38.12
N LYS A 148 40.55 28.92 38.12
CA LYS A 148 39.72 28.23 37.12
C LYS A 148 40.18 28.35 35.64
N ASN A 149 41.45 28.67 35.38
CA ASN A 149 41.99 28.89 34.02
C ASN A 149 43.05 27.85 33.61
N ILE A 150 42.86 26.58 33.97
CA ILE A 150 43.74 25.50 33.48
C ILE A 150 43.06 24.85 32.28
N THR A 151 43.66 24.99 31.09
CA THR A 151 43.25 24.31 29.86
C THR A 151 43.88 22.92 29.76
N ILE A 152 43.26 22.00 28.99
CA ILE A 152 43.81 20.66 28.69
C ILE A 152 45.23 20.76 28.08
N GLU A 153 45.47 21.81 27.29
CA GLU A 153 46.77 22.13 26.69
C GLU A 153 47.87 22.33 27.76
N LYS A 154 47.58 23.09 28.82
CA LYS A 154 48.55 23.36 29.88
C LYS A 154 48.88 22.09 30.68
N LEU A 155 47.90 21.23 30.93
CA LEU A 155 48.10 19.94 31.63
C LEU A 155 48.86 18.91 30.80
N THR A 156 48.57 18.81 29.50
CA THR A 156 49.24 17.86 28.60
C THR A 156 50.69 18.26 28.31
N SER A 157 51.00 19.57 28.32
CA SER A 157 52.38 20.09 28.23
C SER A 157 53.25 19.81 29.45
N MET A 158 52.62 19.55 30.61
CA MET A 158 53.28 19.23 31.88
C MET A 158 53.53 17.73 32.08
N ARG A 159 53.44 16.89 31.05
CA ARG A 159 53.76 15.45 31.09
C ARG A 159 54.82 15.08 30.05
N ASP A 160 55.63 14.07 30.35
CA ASP A 160 56.60 13.53 29.40
C ASP A 160 55.92 12.73 28.27
N ALA A 161 56.62 12.58 27.14
CA ALA A 161 56.19 11.70 26.07
C ALA A 161 56.00 10.24 26.57
N PRO A 162 55.04 9.48 26.01
CA PRO A 162 54.72 8.14 26.47
C PRO A 162 55.94 7.23 26.42
N ARG A 163 56.10 6.37 27.44
CA ARG A 163 57.19 5.39 27.48
C ARG A 163 56.93 4.26 26.51
N CYS A 164 58.00 3.61 26.07
CA CYS A 164 57.91 2.49 25.16
C CYS A 164 57.26 1.28 25.85
N HIS A 165 56.38 0.60 25.13
CA HIS A 165 55.64 -0.56 25.64
C HIS A 165 56.52 -1.82 25.85
N ILE A 166 57.66 -1.92 25.15
CA ILE A 166 58.67 -2.98 25.33
C ILE A 166 59.75 -2.53 26.31
N HIS A 167 60.25 -1.30 26.14
CA HIS A 167 61.32 -0.73 26.97
C HIS A 167 60.73 0.31 27.92
N LEU A 168 60.20 -0.15 29.05
CA LEU A 168 59.36 0.64 29.97
C LEU A 168 60.06 1.85 30.60
N GLU A 169 61.39 1.93 30.54
CA GLU A 169 62.18 3.06 31.05
C GLU A 169 62.51 4.11 29.95
N GLU A 170 62.35 3.75 28.68
CA GLU A 170 62.72 4.59 27.54
C GLU A 170 61.54 5.43 27.05
N ILE A 171 61.81 6.71 26.78
CA ILE A 171 60.81 7.63 26.21
C ILE A 171 60.63 7.33 24.73
N SER A 172 59.38 7.20 24.29
CA SER A 172 59.08 7.00 22.88
C SER A 172 59.45 8.24 22.06
N LYS A 173 60.03 8.02 20.88
CA LYS A 173 60.43 9.08 19.94
C LYS A 173 59.76 8.93 18.59
N LEU A 174 59.36 7.71 18.25
CA LEU A 174 58.79 7.35 16.97
C LEU A 174 57.45 6.66 17.16
N TYR A 175 56.70 6.62 16.09
CA TYR A 175 55.39 6.02 16.05
C TYR A 175 55.34 4.92 14.99
N CYS A 176 54.86 3.73 15.35
CA CYS A 176 54.79 2.58 14.46
C CYS A 176 53.37 2.36 13.92
N GLU A 177 53.18 2.60 12.62
CA GLU A 177 51.89 2.41 11.94
C GLU A 177 51.53 0.92 11.82
N THR A 178 52.53 0.06 11.55
CA THR A 178 52.34 -1.38 11.32
C THR A 178 51.78 -2.12 12.55
N CYS A 179 52.04 -1.62 13.77
CA CYS A 179 51.70 -2.31 15.02
C CYS A 179 50.51 -1.66 15.72
N CYS A 180 49.45 -1.35 14.98
CA CYS A 180 48.27 -0.69 15.52
C CYS A 180 48.63 0.61 16.27
N ASN A 181 49.41 1.48 15.61
CA ASN A 181 49.50 2.86 16.04
C ASN A 181 50.18 3.04 17.42
N LEU A 182 51.35 2.41 17.59
CA LEU A 182 52.01 2.20 18.88
C LEU A 182 53.24 3.12 19.06
N PRO A 183 53.41 3.77 20.24
CA PRO A 183 54.60 4.57 20.53
C PRO A 183 55.80 3.68 20.83
N ILE A 184 56.95 3.98 20.20
CA ILE A 184 58.17 3.19 20.33
C ILE A 184 59.41 4.07 20.60
N CYS A 185 60.38 3.53 21.33
CA CYS A 185 61.71 4.14 21.49
C CYS A 185 62.63 3.80 20.32
N LEU A 186 63.80 4.44 20.26
CA LEU A 186 64.80 4.19 19.21
C LEU A 186 65.38 2.76 19.27
N ALA A 187 65.44 2.14 20.46
CA ALA A 187 65.88 0.75 20.58
C ALA A 187 64.91 -0.22 19.88
N CYS A 188 63.60 0.00 20.00
CA CYS A 188 62.58 -0.80 19.31
C CYS A 188 62.68 -0.75 17.78
N MET A 189 63.11 0.38 17.21
CA MET A 189 63.31 0.54 15.77
C MET A 189 64.36 -0.46 15.23
N LEU A 190 65.37 -0.78 16.04
CA LEU A 190 66.46 -1.67 15.65
C LEU A 190 66.18 -3.15 16.00
N GLY A 191 65.22 -3.41 16.89
CA GLY A 191 64.78 -4.75 17.31
C GLY A 191 63.42 -5.12 16.73
N GLU A 192 62.42 -5.28 17.61
CA GLU A 192 61.07 -5.79 17.31
C GLU A 192 60.28 -5.02 16.23
N HIS A 193 60.67 -3.77 15.93
CA HIS A 193 60.02 -2.95 14.90
C HIS A 193 60.91 -2.69 13.68
N LYS A 194 61.96 -3.50 13.49
CA LYS A 194 62.85 -3.41 12.33
C LYS A 194 62.07 -3.71 11.03
N GLY A 195 62.03 -2.71 10.14
CA GLY A 195 61.33 -2.81 8.86
C GLY A 195 59.84 -2.41 8.91
N HIS A 196 59.33 -2.00 10.07
CA HIS A 196 57.98 -1.43 10.17
C HIS A 196 57.93 0.02 9.65
N LYS A 197 56.73 0.49 9.32
CA LYS A 197 56.52 1.89 8.91
C LYS A 197 56.53 2.79 10.14
N LEU A 198 57.61 3.55 10.30
CA LEU A 198 57.86 4.44 11.43
C LEU A 198 57.72 5.90 11.01
N HIS A 199 57.08 6.69 11.87
CA HIS A 199 56.79 8.10 11.60
C HIS A 199 57.28 8.99 12.73
N GLU A 200 57.72 10.20 12.37
CA GLU A 200 57.94 11.28 13.33
C GLU A 200 56.59 11.83 13.81
N VAL A 201 56.45 11.95 15.13
CA VAL A 201 55.18 12.26 15.79
C VAL A 201 54.64 13.63 15.39
N LYS A 202 55.50 14.67 15.31
CA LYS A 202 55.08 16.03 14.97
C LYS A 202 54.50 16.14 13.56
N ALA A 203 55.22 15.60 12.57
CA ALA A 203 54.80 15.60 11.18
C ALA A 203 53.50 14.81 10.99
N LEU A 204 53.40 13.64 11.64
CA LEU A 204 52.21 12.81 11.58
C LEU A 204 51.01 13.46 12.28
N ALA A 205 51.20 14.10 13.44
CA ALA A 205 50.15 14.80 14.17
C ALA A 205 49.51 15.90 13.31
N LYS A 206 50.34 16.69 12.61
CA LYS A 206 49.86 17.72 11.68
C LYS A 206 48.98 17.13 10.58
N LEU A 207 49.46 16.09 9.89
CA LEU A 207 48.73 15.41 8.82
C LEU A 207 47.40 14.80 9.33
N LYS A 208 47.41 14.18 10.50
CA LYS A 208 46.21 13.57 11.10
C LYS A 208 45.19 14.63 11.54
N ARG A 209 45.62 15.76 12.11
CA ARG A 209 44.72 16.88 12.44
C ARG A 209 44.05 17.46 11.18
N GLU A 210 44.79 17.58 10.08
CA GLU A 210 44.25 18.02 8.78
C GLU A 210 43.19 17.03 8.24
N ASP A 211 43.46 15.71 8.29
CA ASP A 211 42.52 14.67 7.88
C ASP A 211 41.24 14.67 8.73
N LEU A 212 41.38 14.73 10.07
CA LEU A 212 40.24 14.82 10.97
C LEU A 212 39.39 16.06 10.70
N THR A 213 40.02 17.21 10.48
CA THR A 213 39.32 18.46 10.15
C THR A 213 38.52 18.34 8.86
N LYS A 214 39.08 17.66 7.84
CA LYS A 214 38.40 17.40 6.57
C LYS A 214 37.22 16.45 6.76
N GLN A 215 37.38 15.37 7.52
CA GLN A 215 36.30 14.42 7.79
C GLN A 215 35.17 15.04 8.62
N LEU A 216 35.49 15.86 9.63
CA LEU A 216 34.48 16.59 10.41
C LEU A 216 33.68 17.57 9.55
N LYS A 217 34.32 18.28 8.62
CA LYS A 217 33.62 19.16 7.66
C LYS A 217 32.65 18.36 6.80
N ALA A 218 33.09 17.23 6.25
CA ALA A 218 32.23 16.35 5.45
C ALA A 218 31.05 15.79 6.28
N LEU A 219 31.30 15.41 7.54
CA LEU A 219 30.29 14.90 8.46
C LEU A 219 29.24 15.97 8.82
N LYS A 220 29.66 17.21 9.08
CA LYS A 220 28.78 18.37 9.35
C LYS A 220 27.96 18.80 8.13
N GLU A 221 28.52 18.71 6.93
CA GLU A 221 27.76 18.95 5.68
C GLU A 221 26.70 17.87 5.46
N ILE A 222 26.99 16.60 5.77
CA ILE A 222 26.01 15.52 5.74
C ILE A 222 24.89 15.79 6.76
N GLU A 223 25.23 16.17 8.00
CA GLU A 223 24.26 16.54 9.03
C GLU A 223 23.35 17.70 8.60
N LYS A 224 23.91 18.79 8.07
CA LYS A 224 23.16 19.98 7.64
C LYS A 224 22.18 19.69 6.50
N ASN A 225 22.56 18.79 5.59
CA ASN A 225 21.70 18.34 4.49
C ASN A 225 20.66 17.30 4.94
N MET A 226 20.80 16.75 6.15
CA MET A 226 19.85 15.84 6.80
C MET A 226 18.96 16.62 7.77
N LYS A 227 17.96 17.36 7.27
CA LYS A 227 16.86 17.82 8.13
C LYS A 227 16.01 16.60 8.51
N PRO A 228 15.97 16.17 9.78
CA PRO A 228 15.09 15.07 10.17
C PRO A 228 13.65 15.48 9.90
N ILE A 229 12.91 14.67 9.15
CA ILE A 229 11.45 14.76 9.14
C ILE A 229 11.05 14.36 10.56
N PRO A 230 10.45 15.25 11.37
CA PRO A 230 10.14 14.95 12.75
C PRO A 230 9.27 13.69 12.80
N PRO A 231 9.59 12.69 13.64
CA PRO A 231 8.74 11.52 13.83
C PRO A 231 7.29 11.91 14.14
N ARG A 232 7.12 13.06 14.79
CA ARG A 232 5.84 13.71 15.07
C ARG A 232 5.08 14.13 13.80
N GLN A 233 5.75 14.72 12.81
CA GLN A 233 5.13 15.12 11.55
C GLN A 233 4.78 13.91 10.68
N VAL A 234 5.62 12.86 10.66
CA VAL A 234 5.28 11.60 9.99
C VAL A 234 4.08 10.94 10.65
N LYS A 235 4.07 10.87 12.00
CA LYS A 235 2.97 10.30 12.78
C LYS A 235 1.67 11.09 12.59
N GLU A 236 1.71 12.42 12.61
CA GLU A 236 0.54 13.28 12.37
C GLU A 236 0.01 13.12 10.95
N LYS A 237 0.88 13.05 9.94
CA LYS A 237 0.47 12.85 8.54
C LYS A 237 -0.07 11.44 8.29
N LEU A 238 0.49 10.43 8.95
CA LEU A 238 -0.01 9.05 8.91
C LEU A 238 -1.39 8.95 9.57
N ILE A 239 -1.57 9.54 10.76
CA ILE A 239 -2.86 9.61 11.46
C ILE A 239 -3.88 10.37 10.63
N LEU A 240 -3.49 11.50 10.01
CA LEU A 240 -4.37 12.29 9.15
C LEU A 240 -4.82 11.47 7.92
N ASN A 241 -3.89 10.81 7.23
CA ASN A 241 -4.21 9.96 6.08
C ASN A 241 -5.11 8.78 6.47
N VAL A 242 -4.82 8.12 7.60
CA VAL A 242 -5.68 7.04 8.14
C VAL A 242 -7.07 7.57 8.50
N ASN A 243 -7.19 8.76 9.08
CA ASN A 243 -8.48 9.36 9.41
C ASN A 243 -9.27 9.77 8.17
N ILE A 244 -8.59 10.27 7.12
CA ILE A 244 -9.20 10.57 5.82
C ILE A 244 -9.73 9.28 5.17
N GLU A 245 -8.94 8.21 5.17
CA GLU A 245 -9.35 6.91 4.62
C GLU A 245 -10.44 6.23 5.45
N LYS A 246 -10.35 6.26 6.79
CA LYS A 246 -11.47 5.86 7.68
C LYS A 246 -12.73 6.64 7.33
N GLY A 247 -12.62 7.95 7.07
CA GLY A 247 -13.72 8.79 6.63
C GLY A 247 -14.32 8.37 5.28
N LYS A 248 -13.49 7.95 4.30
CA LYS A 248 -13.97 7.45 2.99
C LYS A 248 -14.69 6.12 3.13
N VAL A 249 -14.13 5.18 3.89
CA VAL A 249 -14.76 3.86 4.16
C VAL A 249 -16.06 4.05 4.93
N ILE A 250 -16.09 4.94 5.93
CA ILE A 250 -17.30 5.29 6.68
C ILE A 250 -18.36 5.90 5.75
N LYS A 251 -17.99 6.86 4.88
CA LYS A 251 -18.93 7.45 3.92
C LYS A 251 -19.47 6.43 2.92
N MET A 252 -18.60 5.61 2.33
CA MET A 252 -19.00 4.55 1.41
C MET A 252 -19.92 3.53 2.10
N HIS A 253 -19.65 3.20 3.37
CA HIS A 253 -20.52 2.36 4.18
C HIS A 253 -21.84 3.07 4.51
N GLU A 254 -21.85 4.35 4.88
CA GLU A 254 -23.06 5.13 5.16
C GLU A 254 -23.95 5.23 3.91
N GLU A 255 -23.38 5.45 2.74
CA GLU A 255 -24.09 5.48 1.46
C GLU A 255 -24.71 4.11 1.15
N LYS A 256 -23.94 3.02 1.29
CA LYS A 256 -24.45 1.65 1.14
C LYS A 256 -25.53 1.33 2.18
N TYR A 257 -25.33 1.73 3.44
CA TYR A 257 -26.26 1.50 4.55
C TYR A 257 -27.57 2.26 4.34
N GLN A 258 -27.51 3.52 3.92
CA GLN A 258 -28.70 4.31 3.59
C GLN A 258 -29.44 3.75 2.37
N ASN A 259 -28.71 3.31 1.34
CA ASN A 259 -29.33 2.71 0.15
C ASN A 259 -30.06 1.40 0.50
N VAL A 260 -29.45 0.53 1.32
CA VAL A 260 -30.09 -0.70 1.84
C VAL A 260 -31.28 -0.37 2.74
N THR A 261 -31.17 0.63 3.62
CA THR A 261 -32.27 1.06 4.50
C THR A 261 -33.46 1.58 3.69
N THR A 262 -33.19 2.35 2.64
CA THR A 262 -34.20 2.87 1.71
C THR A 262 -34.86 1.73 0.94
N LYS A 263 -34.09 0.74 0.48
CA LYS A 263 -34.63 -0.47 -0.18
C LYS A 263 -35.53 -1.28 0.78
N ILE A 264 -35.18 -1.39 2.07
CA ILE A 264 -36.01 -2.04 3.09
C ILE A 264 -37.34 -1.29 3.26
N GLN A 265 -37.32 0.04 3.41
CA GLN A 265 -38.53 0.86 3.52
C GLN A 265 -39.41 0.75 2.27
N ASN A 266 -38.83 0.88 1.07
CA ASN A 266 -39.56 0.75 -0.19
C ASN A 266 -40.20 -0.65 -0.33
N THR A 267 -39.53 -1.69 0.15
CA THR A 267 -40.07 -3.07 0.13
C THR A 267 -41.22 -3.24 1.12
N GLU A 268 -41.15 -2.63 2.30
CA GLU A 268 -42.25 -2.58 3.27
C GLU A 268 -43.47 -1.83 2.73
N GLU A 269 -43.26 -0.66 2.11
CA GLU A 269 -44.33 0.11 1.47
C GLU A 269 -44.97 -0.67 0.33
N ARG A 270 -44.17 -1.31 -0.53
CA ARG A 270 -44.67 -2.15 -1.63
C ARG A 270 -45.46 -3.35 -1.10
N ARG A 271 -45.04 -3.96 0.01
CA ARG A 271 -45.80 -5.03 0.70
C ARG A 271 -47.16 -4.52 1.20
N GLN A 272 -47.25 -3.29 1.68
CA GLN A 272 -48.52 -2.68 2.08
C GLN A 272 -49.42 -2.36 0.88
N GLN A 273 -48.84 -1.84 -0.22
CA GLN A 273 -49.56 -1.58 -1.46
C GLN A 273 -50.16 -2.86 -2.06
N VAL A 274 -49.38 -3.94 -2.15
CA VAL A 274 -49.86 -5.25 -2.64
C VAL A 274 -51.01 -5.77 -1.76
N LYS A 275 -50.94 -5.58 -0.43
CA LYS A 275 -52.06 -5.90 0.48
C LYS A 275 -53.33 -5.12 0.15
N GLN A 276 -53.20 -3.85 -0.24
CA GLN A 276 -54.32 -2.98 -0.58
C GLN A 276 -54.89 -3.27 -1.98
N GLU A 277 -54.02 -3.52 -2.96
CA GLU A 277 -54.40 -3.95 -4.31
C GLU A 277 -55.14 -5.28 -4.30
N LYS A 278 -54.72 -6.23 -3.45
CA LYS A 278 -55.47 -7.47 -3.19
C LYS A 278 -56.92 -7.17 -2.78
N ARG A 279 -57.12 -6.31 -1.77
CA ARG A 279 -58.47 -5.93 -1.31
C ARG A 279 -59.30 -5.26 -2.40
N ASN A 280 -58.68 -4.40 -3.21
CA ASN A 280 -59.36 -3.70 -4.29
C ASN A 280 -59.72 -4.63 -5.46
N THR A 281 -58.83 -5.58 -5.79
CA THR A 281 -59.03 -6.56 -6.86
C THR A 281 -60.08 -7.59 -6.46
N GLU A 282 -60.05 -8.06 -5.20
CA GLU A 282 -61.11 -8.89 -4.60
C GLU A 282 -62.47 -8.21 -4.71
N LYS A 283 -62.56 -6.91 -4.39
CA LYS A 283 -63.82 -6.15 -4.48
C LYS A 283 -64.29 -5.97 -5.93
N LYS A 284 -63.40 -5.60 -6.85
CA LYS A 284 -63.74 -5.43 -8.27
C LYS A 284 -64.17 -6.74 -8.94
N THR A 285 -63.52 -7.86 -8.62
CA THR A 285 -63.92 -9.18 -9.13
C THR A 285 -65.24 -9.63 -8.51
N LEU A 286 -65.49 -9.36 -7.22
CA LEU A 286 -66.78 -9.61 -6.58
C LEU A 286 -67.92 -8.85 -7.26
N ASP A 287 -67.72 -7.58 -7.58
CA ASP A 287 -68.72 -6.72 -8.24
C ASP A 287 -68.90 -7.07 -9.73
N SER A 288 -67.83 -7.49 -10.41
CA SER A 288 -67.88 -8.02 -11.79
C SER A 288 -68.70 -9.31 -11.85
N LEU A 289 -68.40 -10.27 -10.96
CA LEU A 289 -69.09 -11.55 -10.88
C LEU A 289 -70.56 -11.35 -10.48
N ARG A 290 -70.88 -10.41 -9.58
CA ARG A 290 -72.26 -10.07 -9.21
C ARG A 290 -73.09 -9.55 -10.40
N ARG A 291 -72.50 -8.69 -11.24
CA ARG A 291 -73.16 -8.14 -12.46
C ARG A 291 -73.31 -9.19 -13.57
N GLU A 292 -72.39 -10.14 -13.64
CA GLU A 292 -72.44 -11.26 -14.57
C GLU A 292 -73.48 -12.30 -14.11
N MET A 293 -73.58 -12.54 -12.80
CA MET A 293 -74.61 -13.37 -12.17
C MET A 293 -76.03 -12.82 -12.35
N GLU A 294 -76.24 -11.51 -12.23
CA GLU A 294 -77.56 -10.88 -12.49
C GLU A 294 -78.07 -11.13 -13.91
N LYS A 295 -77.17 -11.45 -14.86
CA LYS A 295 -77.51 -11.83 -16.24
C LYS A 295 -77.77 -13.33 -16.44
N GLU A 296 -77.25 -14.20 -15.58
CA GLU A 296 -77.36 -15.68 -15.71
C GLU A 296 -78.29 -16.36 -14.68
N ILE A 297 -78.89 -15.61 -13.74
CA ILE A 297 -79.74 -16.09 -12.64
C ILE A 297 -81.04 -16.83 -13.07
N GLN A 298 -81.38 -16.90 -14.35
CA GLN A 298 -82.54 -17.68 -14.80
C GLN A 298 -82.27 -19.20 -14.91
N GLY A 299 -81.02 -19.66 -14.77
CA GLY A 299 -80.63 -21.02 -15.19
C GLY A 299 -80.18 -22.02 -14.13
N VAL A 300 -79.21 -21.70 -13.26
CA VAL A 300 -78.40 -22.79 -12.65
C VAL A 300 -78.03 -22.50 -11.19
N LYS A 301 -78.76 -23.11 -10.24
CA LYS A 301 -78.64 -22.87 -8.80
C LYS A 301 -77.74 -23.84 -8.01
N GLU A 302 -77.02 -24.77 -8.64
CA GLU A 302 -76.27 -25.80 -7.88
C GLU A 302 -74.77 -25.93 -8.23
N LYS A 303 -74.27 -25.28 -9.29
CA LYS A 303 -72.82 -25.25 -9.62
C LYS A 303 -72.02 -24.19 -8.83
N TYR A 304 -72.66 -23.54 -7.87
CA TYR A 304 -72.26 -22.24 -7.32
C TYR A 304 -71.16 -22.33 -6.23
N ASP A 305 -71.15 -23.37 -5.39
CA ASP A 305 -70.26 -23.41 -4.22
C ASP A 305 -68.86 -23.98 -4.49
N GLU A 306 -68.68 -24.77 -5.56
CA GLU A 306 -67.39 -25.40 -5.89
C GLU A 306 -66.44 -24.43 -6.62
N ILE A 307 -66.95 -23.63 -7.56
CA ILE A 307 -66.16 -22.64 -8.30
C ILE A 307 -65.67 -21.51 -7.38
N PHE A 308 -66.48 -21.14 -6.38
CA PHE A 308 -66.13 -20.16 -5.33
C PHE A 308 -64.96 -20.63 -4.45
N LYS A 309 -64.94 -21.90 -4.04
CA LYS A 309 -63.85 -22.47 -3.24
C LYS A 309 -62.55 -22.60 -4.02
N MET A 310 -62.62 -23.00 -5.29
CA MET A 310 -61.44 -23.19 -6.13
C MET A 310 -60.65 -21.91 -6.43
N LYS A 311 -61.32 -20.80 -6.79
CA LYS A 311 -60.66 -19.52 -7.10
C LYS A 311 -60.07 -18.81 -5.87
N LYS A 312 -60.64 -19.03 -4.68
CA LYS A 312 -60.13 -18.47 -3.41
C LYS A 312 -58.85 -19.17 -2.94
N ILE A 313 -58.71 -20.47 -3.23
CA ILE A 313 -57.50 -21.25 -2.92
C ILE A 313 -56.35 -20.85 -3.85
N GLU A 314 -56.61 -20.69 -5.15
CA GLU A 314 -55.61 -20.28 -6.16
C GLU A 314 -54.92 -18.93 -5.84
N ILE A 315 -55.68 -17.97 -5.33
CA ILE A 315 -55.15 -16.65 -4.92
C ILE A 315 -54.38 -16.73 -3.59
N ASN A 316 -54.82 -17.61 -2.68
CA ASN A 316 -54.18 -17.75 -1.37
C ASN A 316 -52.82 -18.48 -1.47
N ASP A 317 -52.70 -19.44 -2.38
CA ASP A 317 -51.46 -20.17 -2.64
C ASP A 317 -50.42 -19.30 -3.35
N SER A 318 -50.85 -18.47 -4.31
CA SER A 318 -49.98 -17.46 -4.95
C SER A 318 -49.47 -16.40 -3.97
N TYR A 319 -50.34 -15.92 -3.06
CA TYR A 319 -49.98 -14.94 -2.03
C TYR A 319 -49.07 -15.52 -0.94
N GLN A 320 -49.31 -16.74 -0.47
CA GLN A 320 -48.41 -17.38 0.51
C GLN A 320 -47.03 -17.69 -0.10
N ALA A 321 -46.96 -18.04 -1.38
CA ALA A 321 -45.68 -18.21 -2.07
C ALA A 321 -44.89 -16.88 -2.11
N GLN A 322 -45.52 -15.76 -2.47
CA GLN A 322 -44.90 -14.42 -2.47
C GLN A 322 -44.50 -13.95 -1.06
N GLU A 323 -45.36 -14.08 -0.06
CA GLU A 323 -45.05 -13.67 1.32
C GLU A 323 -43.93 -14.52 1.93
N SER A 324 -43.86 -15.82 1.61
CA SER A 324 -42.76 -16.68 2.06
C SER A 324 -41.43 -16.34 1.36
N SER A 325 -41.47 -15.94 0.08
CA SER A 325 -40.30 -15.51 -0.68
C SER A 325 -39.73 -14.22 -0.10
N LEU A 326 -40.58 -13.22 0.15
CA LEU A 326 -40.18 -11.92 0.72
C LEU A 326 -39.62 -12.05 2.15
N LYS A 327 -40.19 -12.94 2.99
CA LYS A 327 -39.65 -13.22 4.33
C LYS A 327 -38.27 -13.89 4.29
N LYS A 328 -38.04 -14.81 3.33
CA LYS A 328 -36.73 -15.43 3.14
C LYS A 328 -35.70 -14.42 2.66
N GLU A 329 -36.11 -13.49 1.81
CA GLU A 329 -35.25 -12.41 1.32
C GLU A 329 -34.90 -11.40 2.43
N GLU A 330 -35.88 -11.03 3.27
CA GLU A 330 -35.64 -10.19 4.45
C GLU A 330 -34.64 -10.84 5.42
N ALA A 331 -34.78 -12.14 5.67
CA ALA A 331 -33.84 -12.90 6.50
C ALA A 331 -32.42 -12.92 5.89
N LYS A 332 -32.30 -13.16 4.57
CA LYS A 332 -31.01 -13.11 3.86
C LYS A 332 -30.36 -11.72 3.93
N LEU A 333 -31.14 -10.65 3.82
CA LEU A 333 -30.64 -9.27 3.92
C LEU A 333 -30.19 -8.94 5.35
N ARG A 334 -30.89 -9.44 6.38
CA ARG A 334 -30.45 -9.31 7.78
C ARG A 334 -29.13 -10.05 8.04
N ASP A 335 -29.00 -11.29 7.56
CA ASP A 335 -27.76 -12.06 7.68
C ASP A 335 -26.59 -11.44 6.90
N LYS A 336 -26.86 -10.76 5.77
CA LYS A 336 -25.84 -9.99 5.05
C LYS A 336 -25.42 -8.74 5.83
N ARG A 337 -26.37 -8.04 6.46
CA ARG A 337 -26.08 -6.86 7.30
C ARG A 337 -25.18 -7.24 8.47
N GLU A 338 -25.49 -8.32 9.18
CA GLU A 338 -24.66 -8.81 10.28
C GLU A 338 -23.25 -9.22 9.81
N ARG A 339 -23.13 -9.87 8.64
CA ARG A 339 -21.81 -10.17 8.04
C ARG A 339 -21.02 -8.92 7.66
N PHE A 340 -21.64 -7.92 7.04
CA PHE A 340 -20.96 -6.65 6.75
C PHE A 340 -20.52 -5.91 8.01
N ASP A 341 -21.31 -5.95 9.08
CA ASP A 341 -20.92 -5.41 10.38
C ASP A 341 -19.69 -6.17 10.94
N GLN A 342 -19.65 -7.50 10.77
CA GLN A 342 -18.51 -8.34 11.14
C GLN A 342 -17.25 -8.03 10.32
N ASP A 343 -17.37 -7.96 8.99
CA ASP A 343 -16.27 -7.68 8.06
C ASP A 343 -15.68 -6.29 8.30
N LYS A 344 -16.54 -5.31 8.63
CA LYS A 344 -16.11 -3.97 9.05
C LYS A 344 -15.28 -4.03 10.32
N ILE A 345 -15.69 -4.81 11.31
CA ILE A 345 -14.93 -4.98 12.56
C ILE A 345 -13.58 -5.64 12.27
N GLU A 346 -13.54 -6.69 11.44
CA GLU A 346 -12.28 -7.35 11.07
C GLU A 346 -11.35 -6.45 10.27
N LEU A 347 -11.88 -5.68 9.31
CA LEU A 347 -11.09 -4.73 8.53
C LEU A 347 -10.53 -3.59 9.41
N LEU A 348 -11.33 -3.06 10.33
CA LEU A 348 -10.89 -2.04 11.28
C LEU A 348 -9.80 -2.57 12.22
N ASN A 349 -9.95 -3.80 12.72
CA ASN A 349 -8.96 -4.47 13.55
C ASN A 349 -7.66 -4.75 12.78
N SER A 350 -7.75 -5.12 11.51
CA SER A 350 -6.60 -5.34 10.62
C SER A 350 -5.84 -4.04 10.35
N ILE A 351 -6.56 -2.95 10.04
CA ILE A 351 -5.97 -1.61 9.88
C ILE A 351 -5.28 -1.16 11.17
N GLU A 352 -5.90 -1.40 12.33
CA GLU A 352 -5.32 -1.07 13.63
C GLU A 352 -4.07 -1.90 13.95
N THR A 353 -4.07 -3.18 13.56
CA THR A 353 -2.91 -4.07 13.69
C THR A 353 -1.74 -3.58 12.85
N GLN A 354 -1.98 -3.26 11.57
CA GLN A 354 -0.96 -2.70 10.69
C GLN A 354 -0.45 -1.34 11.14
N LEU A 355 -1.34 -0.48 11.66
CA LEU A 355 -0.95 0.80 12.26
C LEU A 355 -0.01 0.57 13.43
N ASN A 356 -0.30 -0.38 14.31
CA ASN A 356 0.53 -0.72 15.45
C ASN A 356 1.89 -1.31 15.03
N GLU A 357 1.93 -2.14 13.98
CA GLU A 357 3.18 -2.64 13.40
C GLU A 357 4.04 -1.52 12.79
N ASN A 358 3.43 -0.64 12.01
CA ASN A 358 4.11 0.52 11.43
C ASN A 358 4.61 1.49 12.52
N LEU A 359 3.84 1.70 13.60
CA LEU A 359 4.28 2.49 14.75
C LEU A 359 5.48 1.85 15.46
N LYS A 360 5.51 0.53 15.61
CA LYS A 360 6.68 -0.20 16.17
C LYS A 360 7.92 -0.08 15.29
N ILE A 361 7.75 -0.14 13.95
CA ILE A 361 8.84 0.08 13.00
C ILE A 361 9.39 1.51 13.13
N ILE A 362 8.51 2.51 13.18
CA ILE A 362 8.89 3.92 13.38
C ILE A 362 9.61 4.13 14.72
N GLU A 363 9.14 3.51 15.80
CA GLU A 363 9.78 3.61 17.12
C GLU A 363 11.19 2.97 17.11
N THR A 364 11.34 1.82 16.43
CA THR A 364 12.64 1.14 16.27
C THR A 364 13.60 2.01 15.46
N ILE A 365 13.14 2.61 14.37
CA ILE A 365 13.92 3.55 13.56
C ILE A 365 14.30 4.79 14.38
N SER A 366 13.37 5.35 15.16
CA SER A 366 13.63 6.51 16.03
C SER A 366 14.73 6.21 17.05
N LYS A 367 14.66 5.07 17.75
CA LYS A 367 15.70 4.63 18.70
C LYS A 367 17.07 4.48 18.02
N HIS A 368 17.09 3.99 16.77
CA HIS A 368 18.31 3.86 15.99
C HIS A 368 18.87 5.24 15.56
N PHE A 369 18.01 6.19 15.23
CA PHE A 369 18.39 7.58 14.97
C PHE A 369 19.00 8.26 16.19
N ASP A 370 18.39 8.09 17.35
CA ASP A 370 18.90 8.63 18.60
C ASP A 370 20.29 8.05 18.92
N ASN A 371 20.52 6.76 18.65
CA ASN A 371 21.84 6.13 18.79
C ASN A 371 22.88 6.74 17.82
N ILE A 372 22.53 6.91 16.54
CA ILE A 372 23.42 7.55 15.54
C ILE A 372 23.73 8.99 15.94
N LYS A 373 22.74 9.74 16.43
CA LYS A 373 22.90 11.11 16.92
C LYS A 373 23.84 11.18 18.12
N ASN A 374 23.66 10.29 19.11
CA ASN A 374 24.55 10.22 20.27
C ASN A 374 25.99 9.87 19.86
N ARG A 375 26.18 8.93 18.92
CA ARG A 375 27.52 8.62 18.37
C ARG A 375 28.16 9.83 17.69
N PHE A 376 27.38 10.60 16.95
CA PHE A 376 27.83 11.83 16.30
C PHE A 376 28.24 12.91 17.30
N GLU A 377 27.42 13.14 18.33
CA GLU A 377 27.72 14.10 19.41
C GLU A 377 28.98 13.70 20.17
N THR A 378 29.10 12.43 20.59
CA THR A 378 30.29 11.89 21.25
C THR A 378 31.54 12.05 20.38
N LEU A 379 31.44 11.75 19.07
CA LEU A 379 32.54 11.89 18.13
C LEU A 379 32.98 13.35 17.97
N ASN A 380 32.02 14.27 17.85
CA ASN A 380 32.31 15.70 17.72
C ASN A 380 32.97 16.28 18.97
N VAL A 381 32.51 15.90 20.16
CA VAL A 381 33.11 16.34 21.43
C VAL A 381 34.54 15.84 21.53
N LEU A 382 34.78 14.55 21.30
CA LEU A 382 36.13 13.96 21.33
C LEU A 382 37.06 14.58 20.29
N ALA A 383 36.58 14.73 19.05
CA ALA A 383 37.37 15.28 17.96
C ALA A 383 37.72 16.76 18.21
N SER A 384 36.77 17.56 18.70
CA SER A 384 37.01 18.97 19.05
C SER A 384 38.01 19.08 20.21
N SER A 385 37.89 18.21 21.21
CA SER A 385 38.79 18.19 22.36
C SER A 385 40.23 17.81 21.98
N ILE A 386 40.41 16.85 21.07
CA ILE A 386 41.75 16.44 20.59
C ILE A 386 42.34 17.48 19.64
N LEU A 387 41.52 18.12 18.79
CA LEU A 387 41.97 19.20 17.92
C LEU A 387 42.36 20.46 18.70
N ALA A 388 41.71 20.74 19.82
CA ALA A 388 42.11 21.78 20.76
C ALA A 388 43.37 21.41 21.55
N SER A 389 43.71 20.12 21.68
CA SER A 389 44.94 19.73 22.36
C SER A 389 46.18 19.93 21.47
N ASP A 390 47.14 20.72 21.97
CA ASP A 390 48.48 20.86 21.38
C ASP A 390 49.37 19.62 21.58
N ASN A 391 48.80 18.51 22.08
CA ASN A 391 49.54 17.27 22.32
C ASN A 391 49.60 16.38 21.07
N ASP A 392 50.75 16.39 20.41
CA ASP A 392 51.00 15.58 19.20
C ASP A 392 50.86 14.07 19.43
N TRP A 393 51.14 13.57 20.64
CA TRP A 393 50.99 12.14 20.95
C TRP A 393 49.52 11.72 21.07
N SER A 394 48.69 12.54 21.71
CA SER A 394 47.24 12.31 21.79
C SER A 394 46.61 12.41 20.41
N ALA A 395 47.04 13.37 19.59
CA ALA A 395 46.59 13.50 18.21
C ALA A 395 46.91 12.24 17.40
N VAL A 396 48.16 11.78 17.41
CA VAL A 396 48.57 10.62 16.63
C VAL A 396 47.89 9.33 17.10
N GLN A 397 47.69 9.14 18.42
CA GLN A 397 47.04 7.95 18.95
C GLN A 397 45.53 7.93 18.74
N CYS A 398 44.81 9.03 18.98
CA CYS A 398 43.35 9.02 19.03
C CYS A 398 42.69 9.34 17.68
N ILE A 399 43.33 10.18 16.85
CA ILE A 399 42.72 10.62 15.58
C ILE A 399 42.44 9.47 14.61
N PRO A 400 43.32 8.47 14.40
CA PRO A 400 43.03 7.37 13.48
C PRO A 400 41.77 6.60 13.85
N ASP A 401 41.52 6.39 15.15
CA ASP A 401 40.33 5.69 15.65
C ASP A 401 39.08 6.55 15.45
N ILE A 402 39.18 7.86 15.68
CA ILE A 402 38.11 8.82 15.45
C ILE A 402 37.76 8.92 13.95
N CYS A 403 38.75 8.97 13.07
CA CYS A 403 38.54 8.95 11.62
C CYS A 403 37.90 7.64 11.15
N THR A 404 38.30 6.50 11.74
CA THR A 404 37.69 5.20 11.43
C THR A 404 36.23 5.17 11.86
N ALA A 405 35.93 5.61 13.09
CA ALA A 405 34.56 5.71 13.59
C ALA A 405 33.71 6.72 12.80
N ALA A 406 34.29 7.86 12.40
CA ALA A 406 33.63 8.85 11.54
C ALA A 406 33.30 8.26 10.17
N THR A 407 34.21 7.48 9.58
CA THR A 407 33.99 6.82 8.29
C THR A 407 32.88 5.78 8.37
N THR A 408 32.86 4.97 9.44
CA THR A 408 31.78 4.01 9.71
C THR A 408 30.44 4.72 9.90
N LEU A 409 30.41 5.78 10.70
CA LEU A 409 29.22 6.60 10.94
C LEU A 409 28.71 7.25 9.64
N MET A 410 29.60 7.75 8.78
CA MET A 410 29.26 8.28 7.45
C MET A 410 28.64 7.21 6.55
N LYS A 411 29.16 5.98 6.60
CA LYS A 411 28.64 4.84 5.83
C LYS A 411 27.24 4.43 6.32
N ASP A 412 27.05 4.38 7.64
CA ASP A 412 25.75 4.10 8.27
C ASP A 412 24.74 5.19 7.87
N LEU A 413 25.08 6.46 8.07
CA LEU A 413 24.22 7.61 7.70
C LEU A 413 23.80 7.57 6.23
N LYS A 414 24.72 7.24 5.30
CA LYS A 414 24.40 7.11 3.86
C LYS A 414 23.49 5.92 3.57
N LYS A 415 23.71 4.77 4.19
CA LYS A 415 22.92 3.54 4.00
C LYS A 415 21.47 3.73 4.48
N TYR A 416 21.28 4.29 5.67
CA TYR A 416 19.96 4.43 6.27
C TYR A 416 19.16 5.58 5.66
N PHE A 417 19.79 6.69 5.28
CA PHE A 417 19.09 7.82 4.64
C PHE A 417 18.53 7.48 3.25
N LEU A 418 19.23 6.63 2.48
CA LEU A 418 18.69 6.08 1.24
C LEU A 418 17.41 5.25 1.51
N GLY A 419 17.35 4.59 2.67
CA GLY A 419 16.17 3.85 3.17
C GLY A 419 15.05 4.73 3.78
N LEU A 420 15.31 5.97 4.19
CA LEU A 420 14.26 6.91 4.65
C LEU A 420 13.56 7.64 3.53
N LYS A 421 14.24 7.91 2.41
CA LYS A 421 13.57 8.40 1.20
C LYS A 421 12.49 7.42 0.72
N THR A 422 12.71 6.12 0.93
CA THR A 422 11.69 5.08 0.68
C THR A 422 10.63 4.96 1.78
N LEU A 423 10.84 5.55 2.98
CA LEU A 423 9.83 5.60 4.06
C LEU A 423 8.95 6.86 4.01
N THR A 424 9.38 7.93 3.31
CA THR A 424 8.43 8.97 2.87
C THR A 424 7.43 8.43 1.84
N ASP A 425 7.78 7.31 1.20
CA ASP A 425 6.93 6.50 0.33
C ASP A 425 6.37 5.29 1.07
N VAL A 426 5.99 5.43 2.36
CA VAL A 426 5.02 4.50 2.96
C VAL A 426 3.67 4.75 2.29
N THR A 427 3.59 4.37 1.02
CA THR A 427 2.41 3.78 0.41
C THR A 427 2.10 2.55 1.25
N VAL A 428 0.95 2.56 1.91
CA VAL A 428 0.27 1.33 2.27
C VAL A 428 0.25 0.50 0.99
N ASN A 429 1.02 -0.59 0.95
CA ASN A 429 1.16 -1.39 -0.25
C ASN A 429 -0.09 -2.26 -0.37
N TYR A 430 -1.14 -1.68 -0.96
CA TYR A 430 -2.42 -2.35 -1.19
C TYR A 430 -2.30 -3.56 -2.15
N LYS A 431 -1.14 -3.79 -2.77
CA LYS A 431 -0.95 -4.95 -3.67
C LYS A 431 -1.01 -6.31 -2.97
N GLN A 432 -0.93 -6.37 -1.64
CA GLN A 432 -1.11 -7.63 -0.88
C GLN A 432 -2.45 -7.77 -0.17
N TYR A 433 -3.31 -6.76 -0.22
CA TYR A 433 -4.74 -6.95 0.05
C TYR A 433 -5.45 -7.05 -1.29
N SER A 434 -5.04 -8.05 -2.06
CA SER A 434 -6.06 -8.84 -2.74
C SER A 434 -7.03 -9.27 -1.65
N VAL A 435 -8.28 -8.78 -1.72
CA VAL A 435 -9.46 -9.59 -1.38
C VAL A 435 -9.06 -11.01 -1.72
N GLY A 436 -8.99 -11.86 -0.67
CA GLY A 436 -8.20 -13.08 -0.63
C GLY A 436 -8.26 -13.76 -1.98
N LYS A 437 -7.11 -14.27 -2.48
CA LYS A 437 -7.05 -15.08 -3.71
C LYS A 437 -8.38 -15.83 -3.84
N PRO A 438 -9.30 -15.42 -4.72
CA PRO A 438 -10.46 -16.23 -4.95
C PRO A 438 -9.82 -17.45 -5.57
N SER A 439 -9.95 -18.59 -4.89
CA SER A 439 -10.10 -19.81 -5.67
C SER A 439 -11.07 -19.44 -6.77
N VAL A 440 -10.67 -19.55 -8.03
CA VAL A 440 -11.63 -19.45 -9.14
C VAL A 440 -12.62 -20.56 -8.85
N THR A 441 -13.73 -20.21 -8.22
CA THR A 441 -14.68 -21.20 -7.73
C THR A 441 -15.33 -21.76 -8.98
N LYS A 442 -15.05 -23.03 -9.27
CA LYS A 442 -15.73 -23.76 -10.33
C LYS A 442 -17.19 -23.90 -9.89
N LEU A 443 -18.06 -23.04 -10.41
CA LEU A 443 -19.45 -22.94 -9.99
C LEU A 443 -20.22 -24.22 -10.32
N SER A 444 -21.22 -24.55 -9.49
CA SER A 444 -22.09 -25.70 -9.70
C SER A 444 -22.80 -25.61 -11.06
N GLU A 445 -22.98 -26.76 -11.72
CA GLU A 445 -23.56 -26.89 -13.08
C GLU A 445 -25.06 -26.52 -13.18
N LYS A 446 -25.71 -26.07 -12.09
CA LYS A 446 -27.17 -25.85 -12.06
C LYS A 446 -27.54 -24.39 -12.37
N PHE A 447 -28.38 -24.22 -13.39
CA PHE A 447 -29.14 -22.99 -13.64
C PHE A 447 -30.38 -22.94 -12.73
N ASP A 448 -30.85 -21.73 -12.39
CA ASP A 448 -32.00 -21.54 -11.50
C ASP A 448 -33.32 -21.87 -12.20
N LYS A 449 -33.44 -21.37 -13.44
CA LYS A 449 -34.66 -21.51 -14.24
C LYS A 449 -34.31 -21.58 -15.72
N LYS A 450 -34.96 -22.52 -16.41
CA LYS A 450 -35.01 -22.56 -17.87
C LYS A 450 -36.29 -21.86 -18.33
N ILE A 451 -36.15 -20.82 -19.13
CA ILE A 451 -37.25 -20.10 -19.77
C ILE A 451 -37.28 -20.54 -21.22
N SER A 452 -38.31 -21.29 -21.58
CA SER A 452 -38.55 -21.72 -22.96
C SER A 452 -39.76 -20.98 -23.50
N PHE A 453 -39.65 -20.49 -24.72
CA PHE A 453 -40.72 -19.80 -25.42
C PHE A 453 -40.95 -20.48 -26.78
N ASN A 454 -42.21 -20.53 -27.21
CA ASN A 454 -42.60 -21.26 -28.40
C ASN A 454 -42.90 -20.29 -29.55
N LEU A 455 -41.98 -20.20 -30.50
CA LEU A 455 -42.13 -19.39 -31.71
C LEU A 455 -41.53 -20.11 -32.92
N PRO A 456 -42.06 -19.91 -34.14
CA PRO A 456 -41.53 -20.49 -35.38
C PRO A 456 -40.29 -19.74 -35.91
N TYR A 457 -39.39 -19.26 -35.03
CA TYR A 457 -38.22 -18.45 -35.41
C TYR A 457 -36.90 -19.18 -35.13
N GLN A 458 -35.86 -18.84 -35.92
CA GLN A 458 -34.66 -19.67 -36.03
C GLN A 458 -33.55 -19.19 -35.09
N SER A 459 -33.33 -17.86 -35.00
CA SER A 459 -32.17 -17.33 -34.28
C SER A 459 -32.43 -16.02 -33.55
N VAL A 460 -31.88 -15.93 -32.34
CA VAL A 460 -31.88 -14.73 -31.50
C VAL A 460 -30.57 -13.96 -31.70
N PHE A 461 -30.66 -12.66 -31.94
CA PHE A 461 -29.52 -11.76 -32.17
C PHE A 461 -29.42 -10.60 -31.17
N GLY A 462 -30.52 -10.23 -30.53
CA GLY A 462 -30.53 -9.25 -29.44
C GLY A 462 -31.33 -9.77 -28.26
N MET A 463 -30.84 -9.50 -27.05
CA MET A 463 -31.54 -9.76 -25.81
C MET A 463 -31.25 -8.63 -24.84
N THR A 464 -32.31 -8.08 -24.25
CA THR A 464 -32.21 -7.07 -23.20
C THR A 464 -33.39 -7.23 -22.25
N SER A 465 -33.40 -6.54 -21.11
CA SER A 465 -34.49 -6.64 -20.15
C SER A 465 -34.96 -5.27 -19.68
N SER A 466 -36.25 -5.17 -19.39
CA SER A 466 -36.84 -3.97 -18.80
C SER A 466 -36.81 -4.07 -17.27
N GLY A 467 -36.78 -2.91 -16.60
CA GLY A 467 -36.75 -2.84 -15.14
C GLY A 467 -37.97 -3.42 -14.42
N ASP A 468 -39.03 -3.79 -15.13
CA ASP A 468 -40.21 -4.50 -14.62
C ASP A 468 -40.08 -6.04 -14.73
N GLY A 469 -38.93 -6.55 -15.17
CA GLY A 469 -38.61 -7.97 -15.25
C GLY A 469 -39.07 -8.66 -16.53
N ASN A 470 -39.54 -7.91 -17.54
CA ASN A 470 -39.80 -8.47 -18.87
C ASN A 470 -38.50 -8.59 -19.67
N ILE A 471 -38.44 -9.60 -20.54
CA ILE A 471 -37.30 -9.87 -21.39
C ILE A 471 -37.69 -9.51 -22.82
N VAL A 472 -36.88 -8.71 -23.47
CA VAL A 472 -37.04 -8.35 -24.88
C VAL A 472 -36.03 -9.11 -25.70
N ILE A 473 -36.52 -9.72 -26.77
CA ILE A 473 -35.72 -10.57 -27.66
C ILE A 473 -35.94 -10.07 -29.08
N SER A 474 -34.86 -9.90 -29.82
CA SER A 474 -34.90 -9.61 -31.25
C SER A 474 -34.15 -10.65 -32.06
N GLY A 475 -34.59 -10.87 -33.29
CA GLY A 475 -33.95 -11.85 -34.17
C GLY A 475 -34.59 -11.92 -35.55
N ILE A 476 -34.39 -13.06 -36.21
CA ILE A 476 -34.82 -13.34 -37.57
C ILE A 476 -35.80 -14.51 -37.63
N THR A 477 -36.75 -14.45 -38.56
CA THR A 477 -37.70 -15.52 -38.84
C THR A 477 -37.04 -16.67 -39.62
N SER A 478 -37.62 -17.88 -39.56
CA SER A 478 -37.01 -19.08 -40.15
C SER A 478 -36.97 -19.11 -41.68
N ASP A 479 -37.80 -18.28 -42.32
CA ASP A 479 -37.82 -18.06 -43.77
C ASP A 479 -36.81 -16.99 -44.23
N LEU A 480 -36.12 -16.34 -43.29
CA LEU A 480 -35.21 -15.22 -43.52
C LEU A 480 -35.86 -13.98 -44.15
N GLU A 481 -37.19 -13.89 -44.18
CA GLU A 481 -37.92 -12.79 -44.84
C GLU A 481 -38.21 -11.61 -43.90
N ALA A 482 -38.18 -11.85 -42.59
CA ALA A 482 -38.55 -10.86 -41.59
C ALA A 482 -37.65 -10.90 -40.35
N SER A 483 -37.66 -9.77 -39.64
CA SER A 483 -37.11 -9.66 -38.29
C SER A 483 -38.23 -9.48 -37.28
N PHE A 484 -37.97 -9.83 -36.03
CA PHE A 484 -38.94 -9.73 -34.96
C PHE A 484 -38.39 -9.03 -33.72
N ILE A 485 -39.31 -8.49 -32.94
CA ILE A 485 -39.10 -8.06 -31.55
C ILE A 485 -40.23 -8.69 -30.74
N ILE A 486 -39.90 -9.46 -29.71
CA ILE A 486 -40.88 -10.03 -28.78
C ILE A 486 -40.57 -9.58 -27.37
N VAL A 487 -41.62 -9.38 -26.60
CA VAL A 487 -41.54 -9.14 -25.16
C VAL A 487 -42.13 -10.36 -24.48
N ILE A 488 -41.34 -11.01 -23.63
CA ILE A 488 -41.77 -12.20 -22.88
C ILE A 488 -41.68 -11.94 -21.38
N ASP A 489 -42.54 -12.62 -20.62
CA ASP A 489 -42.44 -12.67 -19.16
C ASP A 489 -41.39 -13.71 -18.70
N MET A 490 -41.11 -13.72 -17.39
CA MET A 490 -40.19 -14.68 -16.77
C MET A 490 -40.63 -16.15 -16.86
N ASN A 491 -41.84 -16.44 -17.33
CA ASN A 491 -42.35 -17.80 -17.58
C ASN A 491 -42.30 -18.19 -19.06
N GLY A 492 -41.77 -17.31 -19.92
CA GLY A 492 -41.68 -17.54 -21.37
C GLY A 492 -42.99 -17.26 -22.11
N ARG A 493 -43.98 -16.62 -21.46
CA ARG A 493 -45.21 -16.19 -22.14
C ARG A 493 -44.94 -14.94 -22.94
N ILE A 494 -45.36 -14.95 -24.20
CA ILE A 494 -45.23 -13.81 -25.09
C ILE A 494 -46.32 -12.79 -24.73
N LEU A 495 -45.88 -11.60 -24.34
CA LEU A 495 -46.74 -10.48 -24.00
C LEU A 495 -47.02 -9.60 -25.21
N LYS A 496 -45.99 -9.39 -26.04
CA LYS A 496 -46.05 -8.60 -27.28
C LYS A 496 -45.15 -9.19 -28.34
N GLU A 497 -45.54 -9.01 -29.59
CA GLU A 497 -44.79 -9.44 -30.76
C GLU A 497 -44.95 -8.40 -31.85
N GLU A 498 -43.82 -7.94 -32.39
CA GLU A 498 -43.73 -7.04 -33.53
C GLU A 498 -42.89 -7.72 -34.61
N LYS A 499 -43.38 -7.70 -35.85
CA LYS A 499 -42.67 -8.26 -37.02
C LYS A 499 -42.47 -7.19 -38.06
N THR A 500 -41.29 -7.17 -38.63
CA THR A 500 -40.94 -6.23 -39.69
C THR A 500 -40.34 -7.00 -40.85
N ASN A 501 -41.07 -7.02 -41.97
CA ASN A 501 -40.54 -7.48 -43.25
C ASN A 501 -39.48 -6.48 -43.72
N THR A 502 -38.31 -7.00 -44.05
CA THR A 502 -37.13 -6.20 -44.39
C THR A 502 -36.81 -6.21 -45.88
N GLY A 503 -37.53 -7.02 -46.68
CA GLY A 503 -37.25 -7.17 -48.11
C GLY A 503 -36.04 -8.10 -48.36
N GLU A 504 -35.25 -7.82 -49.40
CA GLU A 504 -34.05 -8.60 -49.74
C GLU A 504 -32.91 -8.39 -48.72
N GLY A 505 -32.39 -9.48 -48.16
CA GLY A 505 -31.25 -9.49 -47.23
C GLY A 505 -31.49 -10.39 -46.01
N CYS A 506 -30.47 -10.60 -45.20
CA CYS A 506 -30.61 -11.31 -43.91
C CYS A 506 -30.84 -10.27 -42.78
N PRO A 507 -32.07 -10.06 -42.29
CA PRO A 507 -32.37 -8.99 -41.34
C PRO A 507 -32.00 -9.30 -39.90
N PHE A 508 -30.70 -9.37 -39.63
CA PHE A 508 -30.16 -9.52 -38.29
C PHE A 508 -30.53 -8.29 -37.45
N ARG A 509 -31.45 -8.46 -36.49
CA ARG A 509 -31.95 -7.39 -35.63
C ARG A 509 -31.38 -7.49 -34.23
N TYR A 510 -30.76 -6.41 -33.79
CA TYR A 510 -30.21 -6.22 -32.45
C TYR A 510 -31.02 -5.17 -31.71
N CYS A 511 -31.04 -5.23 -30.39
CA CYS A 511 -31.82 -4.30 -29.57
C CYS A 511 -31.18 -4.03 -28.21
N GLN A 512 -31.39 -2.82 -27.71
CA GLN A 512 -30.99 -2.41 -26.37
C GLN A 512 -31.93 -1.30 -25.85
N PHE A 513 -32.25 -1.31 -24.57
CA PHE A 513 -33.11 -0.28 -23.97
C PHE A 513 -32.41 1.08 -23.91
N LEU A 514 -33.04 2.10 -24.48
CA LEU A 514 -32.62 3.50 -24.34
C LEU A 514 -33.23 4.14 -23.08
N SER A 515 -34.47 3.77 -22.77
CA SER A 515 -35.18 4.16 -21.55
C SER A 515 -36.17 3.07 -21.15
N GLN A 516 -36.92 3.25 -20.05
CA GLN A 516 -37.83 2.24 -19.49
C GLN A 516 -38.82 1.64 -20.51
N HIS A 517 -39.20 2.41 -21.55
CA HIS A 517 -40.18 1.99 -22.55
C HIS A 517 -39.71 2.15 -24.01
N LYS A 518 -38.57 2.79 -24.25
CA LYS A 518 -38.02 2.97 -25.59
C LYS A 518 -36.89 1.97 -25.82
N LEU A 519 -37.07 1.10 -26.81
CA LEU A 519 -36.09 0.14 -27.25
C LEU A 519 -35.40 0.66 -28.52
N ALA A 520 -34.09 0.89 -28.46
CA ALA A 520 -33.29 1.16 -29.64
C ALA A 520 -33.04 -0.16 -30.39
N THR A 521 -33.20 -0.15 -31.70
CA THR A 521 -33.01 -1.31 -32.56
C THR A 521 -32.12 -0.94 -33.73
N VAL A 522 -31.31 -1.90 -34.16
CA VAL A 522 -30.61 -1.82 -35.44
C VAL A 522 -30.83 -3.11 -36.20
N CYS A 523 -30.99 -3.03 -37.52
CA CYS A 523 -31.23 -4.19 -38.35
C CYS A 523 -30.42 -4.11 -39.65
N GLN A 524 -29.82 -5.22 -40.04
CA GLN A 524 -29.05 -5.29 -41.28
C GLN A 524 -29.93 -5.06 -42.51
N PRO A 525 -29.41 -4.39 -43.56
CA PRO A 525 -28.03 -3.89 -43.65
C PRO A 525 -27.78 -2.61 -42.83
N ASN A 526 -28.72 -1.68 -42.77
CA ASN A 526 -28.45 -0.35 -42.22
C ASN A 526 -29.70 0.36 -41.66
N GLU A 527 -30.65 -0.36 -41.07
CA GLU A 527 -31.80 0.22 -40.38
C GLU A 527 -31.44 0.60 -38.93
N ILE A 528 -31.89 1.77 -38.48
CA ILE A 528 -31.94 2.16 -37.06
C ILE A 528 -33.40 2.48 -36.70
N GLY A 529 -33.84 2.05 -35.52
CA GLY A 529 -35.21 2.25 -35.06
C GLY A 529 -35.36 2.45 -33.55
N LEU A 530 -36.53 2.96 -33.19
CA LEU A 530 -37.00 3.12 -31.82
C LEU A 530 -38.40 2.52 -31.70
N TYR A 531 -38.50 1.46 -30.91
CA TYR A 531 -39.74 0.76 -30.61
C TYR A 531 -40.23 1.12 -29.22
N ASP A 532 -41.47 1.61 -29.12
CA ASP A 532 -42.15 1.83 -27.85
C ASP A 532 -42.83 0.54 -27.40
N ILE A 533 -42.29 -0.09 -26.35
CA ILE A 533 -42.83 -1.34 -25.83
C ILE A 533 -44.19 -1.18 -25.14
N LEU A 534 -44.62 0.02 -24.77
CA LEU A 534 -45.96 0.28 -24.21
C LEU A 534 -46.98 0.56 -25.30
N GLY A 535 -46.69 1.52 -26.16
CA GLY A 535 -47.59 1.97 -27.24
C GLY A 535 -47.60 1.07 -28.47
N GLY A 536 -46.56 0.26 -28.67
CA GLY A 536 -46.36 -0.54 -29.88
C GLY A 536 -45.95 0.28 -31.11
N SER A 537 -45.68 1.59 -30.95
CA SER A 537 -45.24 2.43 -32.06
C SER A 537 -43.80 2.15 -32.43
N TYR A 538 -43.51 2.00 -33.72
CA TYR A 538 -42.16 1.78 -34.22
C TYR A 538 -41.75 2.89 -35.21
N ILE A 539 -40.70 3.64 -34.88
CA ILE A 539 -40.10 4.64 -35.75
C ILE A 539 -38.78 4.10 -36.27
N LYS A 540 -38.56 4.13 -37.58
CA LYS A 540 -37.32 3.61 -38.19
C LYS A 540 -36.84 4.47 -39.35
N LYS A 541 -35.54 4.44 -39.61
CA LYS A 541 -34.85 5.14 -40.70
C LYS A 541 -33.73 4.27 -41.27
N ASN A 542 -33.37 4.44 -42.54
CA ASN A 542 -32.12 3.90 -43.05
C ASN A 542 -30.97 4.84 -42.72
N ILE A 543 -29.89 4.30 -42.19
CA ILE A 543 -28.69 5.06 -41.83
C ILE A 543 -28.05 5.69 -43.07
N SER A 544 -28.10 5.03 -44.24
CA SER A 544 -27.62 5.60 -45.50
C SER A 544 -28.33 6.88 -45.92
N ASP A 545 -29.57 7.08 -45.47
CA ASP A 545 -30.36 8.27 -45.80
C ASP A 545 -30.06 9.42 -44.83
N ILE A 546 -29.47 9.12 -43.66
CA ILE A 546 -29.12 10.08 -42.62
C ILE A 546 -27.65 10.51 -42.75
N ILE A 547 -26.76 9.56 -43.07
CA ILE A 547 -25.31 9.74 -43.08
C ILE A 547 -24.80 9.62 -44.51
N ASN A 548 -24.45 10.76 -45.11
CA ASN A 548 -23.92 10.83 -46.48
C ASN A 548 -22.64 10.00 -46.70
N SER A 549 -21.86 9.75 -45.63
CA SER A 549 -20.62 8.98 -45.67
C SER A 549 -20.79 7.50 -45.29
N TRP A 550 -22.02 6.99 -45.14
CA TRP A 550 -22.25 5.58 -44.86
C TRP A 550 -21.80 4.72 -46.05
N PRO A 551 -20.87 3.76 -45.88
CA PRO A 551 -20.43 2.93 -46.99
C PRO A 551 -21.55 2.01 -47.46
N LYS A 552 -21.72 1.89 -48.79
CA LYS A 552 -22.82 1.12 -49.39
C LYS A 552 -22.83 -0.36 -49.02
N ASP A 553 -21.65 -0.92 -48.72
CA ASP A 553 -21.47 -2.34 -48.39
C ASP A 553 -21.38 -2.59 -46.86
N ARG A 554 -21.58 -1.56 -46.03
CA ARG A 554 -21.44 -1.68 -44.57
C ARG A 554 -22.74 -2.09 -43.90
N CYS A 555 -22.68 -3.17 -43.12
CA CYS A 555 -23.77 -3.65 -42.28
C CYS A 555 -23.66 -3.14 -40.83
N VAL A 556 -24.79 -2.93 -40.15
CA VAL A 556 -24.83 -2.79 -38.68
C VAL A 556 -24.63 -4.14 -37.98
N MET A 557 -23.96 -4.15 -36.84
CA MET A 557 -23.62 -5.39 -36.12
C MET A 557 -24.05 -5.38 -34.65
N CYS A 558 -23.99 -4.24 -33.97
CA CYS A 558 -24.31 -4.15 -32.54
C CYS A 558 -24.88 -2.78 -32.19
N VAL A 559 -25.61 -2.73 -31.08
CA VAL A 559 -26.20 -1.49 -30.55
C VAL A 559 -26.01 -1.43 -29.04
N ALA A 560 -25.52 -0.29 -28.56
CA ALA A 560 -25.54 0.09 -27.15
C ALA A 560 -26.31 1.40 -26.99
N THR A 561 -26.67 1.71 -25.76
CA THR A 561 -27.35 2.96 -25.41
C THR A 561 -26.58 3.61 -24.27
N ASP A 562 -26.49 4.93 -24.31
CA ASP A 562 -26.08 5.76 -23.18
C ASP A 562 -27.34 6.46 -22.65
N PRO A 563 -27.96 5.90 -21.59
CA PRO A 563 -29.21 6.44 -21.05
C PRO A 563 -29.02 7.83 -20.42
N VAL A 564 -27.80 8.22 -20.05
CA VAL A 564 -27.52 9.51 -19.40
C VAL A 564 -27.66 10.64 -20.43
N ASN A 565 -27.07 10.44 -21.62
CA ASN A 565 -27.12 11.41 -22.70
C ASN A 565 -28.24 11.14 -23.72
N ASN A 566 -29.03 10.07 -23.52
CA ASN A 566 -30.02 9.57 -24.49
C ASN A 566 -29.40 9.31 -25.88
N HIS A 567 -28.19 8.77 -25.90
CA HIS A 567 -27.51 8.43 -27.15
C HIS A 567 -27.69 6.95 -27.50
N ILE A 568 -27.76 6.67 -28.80
CA ILE A 568 -27.75 5.33 -29.39
C ILE A 568 -26.41 5.16 -30.10
N LEU A 569 -25.65 4.15 -29.70
CA LEU A 569 -24.32 3.82 -30.19
C LEU A 569 -24.46 2.62 -31.13
N VAL A 570 -24.09 2.78 -32.41
CA VAL A 570 -24.26 1.75 -33.44
C VAL A 570 -22.90 1.33 -34.00
N GLY A 571 -22.53 0.07 -33.79
CA GLY A 571 -21.32 -0.52 -34.34
C GLY A 571 -21.55 -1.15 -35.71
N GLY A 572 -20.59 -0.97 -36.62
CA GLY A 572 -20.59 -1.59 -37.95
C GLY A 572 -19.88 -2.95 -38.01
N PHE A 573 -20.26 -3.78 -38.98
CA PHE A 573 -19.50 -4.98 -39.35
C PHE A 573 -18.13 -4.60 -39.90
N ASP A 574 -17.09 -5.30 -39.44
CA ASP A 574 -15.70 -5.14 -39.91
C ASP A 574 -15.23 -3.67 -39.92
N SER A 575 -15.60 -2.93 -38.86
CA SER A 575 -15.30 -1.51 -38.73
C SER A 575 -15.08 -1.10 -37.28
N ARG A 576 -14.13 -0.18 -37.08
CA ARG A 576 -13.85 0.46 -35.78
C ARG A 576 -14.77 1.66 -35.49
N ASP A 577 -15.65 1.98 -36.42
CA ASP A 577 -16.49 3.17 -36.35
C ASP A 577 -17.75 2.86 -35.53
N VAL A 578 -17.98 3.63 -34.47
CA VAL A 578 -19.23 3.63 -33.72
C VAL A 578 -19.98 4.92 -34.05
N PHE A 579 -21.19 4.78 -34.59
CA PHE A 579 -22.02 5.90 -35.00
C PHE A 579 -22.98 6.28 -33.87
N VAL A 580 -22.99 7.56 -33.50
CA VAL A 580 -23.78 8.05 -32.37
C VAL A 580 -25.01 8.80 -32.90
N PHE A 581 -26.18 8.43 -32.40
CA PHE A 581 -27.47 9.05 -32.70
C PHE A 581 -28.16 9.51 -31.42
N ASP A 582 -29.08 10.47 -31.54
CA ASP A 582 -29.97 10.84 -30.43
C ASP A 582 -31.27 10.00 -30.40
N ASP A 583 -32.12 10.26 -29.41
CA ASP A 583 -33.42 9.61 -29.23
C ASP A 583 -34.50 10.02 -30.26
N GLN A 584 -34.12 10.79 -31.28
CA GLN A 584 -34.93 11.15 -32.45
C GLN A 584 -34.37 10.53 -33.76
N LEU A 585 -33.41 9.61 -33.63
CA LEU A 585 -32.71 8.98 -34.75
C LEU A 585 -32.00 10.03 -35.63
N LYS A 586 -31.44 11.07 -35.05
CA LYS A 586 -30.60 12.04 -35.74
C LYS A 586 -29.13 11.70 -35.50
N TYR A 587 -28.35 11.69 -36.57
CA TYR A 587 -26.91 11.48 -36.48
C TYR A 587 -26.23 12.65 -35.74
N LEU A 588 -25.38 12.32 -34.78
CA LEU A 588 -24.62 13.29 -34.00
C LEU A 588 -23.17 13.36 -34.47
N HIS A 589 -22.45 12.25 -34.35
CA HIS A 589 -21.04 12.14 -34.72
C HIS A 589 -20.62 10.66 -34.84
N ILE A 590 -19.40 10.46 -35.33
CA ILE A 590 -18.71 9.18 -35.39
C ILE A 590 -17.65 9.14 -34.28
N LEU A 591 -17.57 8.02 -33.57
CA LEU A 591 -16.57 7.71 -32.57
C LEU A 591 -15.68 6.60 -33.13
N ALA A 592 -14.43 6.93 -33.47
CA ALA A 592 -13.46 5.94 -33.93
C ALA A 592 -12.86 5.20 -32.74
N LEU A 593 -12.99 3.87 -32.69
CA LEU A 593 -12.38 3.02 -31.67
C LEU A 593 -10.85 2.92 -31.85
N PRO A 594 -10.09 2.69 -30.75
CA PRO A 594 -8.63 2.56 -30.80
C PRO A 594 -8.15 1.55 -31.85
N GLU A 595 -6.99 1.80 -32.48
CA GLU A 595 -6.45 0.94 -33.56
C GLU A 595 -6.22 -0.52 -33.17
N VAL A 596 -6.07 -0.80 -31.87
CA VAL A 596 -5.93 -2.16 -31.36
C VAL A 596 -7.21 -2.98 -31.51
N ILE A 597 -8.37 -2.32 -31.53
CA ILE A 597 -9.68 -2.95 -31.71
C ILE A 597 -9.90 -3.15 -33.19
N LYS A 598 -10.09 -4.39 -33.62
CA LYS A 598 -10.29 -4.71 -35.03
C LYS A 598 -11.76 -4.77 -35.39
N TRP A 599 -12.51 -5.61 -34.69
CA TRP A 599 -13.92 -5.85 -35.01
C TRP A 599 -14.79 -5.93 -33.74
N PRO A 600 -15.55 -4.86 -33.42
CA PRO A 600 -16.46 -4.83 -32.28
C PRO A 600 -17.71 -5.68 -32.55
N GLN A 601 -17.69 -6.93 -32.08
CA GLN A 601 -18.80 -7.87 -32.22
C GLN A 601 -20.00 -7.50 -31.34
N ASP A 602 -19.73 -7.03 -30.13
CA ASP A 602 -20.72 -6.55 -29.17
C ASP A 602 -20.13 -5.39 -28.38
N ILE A 603 -21.00 -4.46 -27.95
CA ILE A 603 -20.62 -3.28 -27.18
C ILE A 603 -21.64 -3.02 -26.08
N THR A 604 -21.16 -2.59 -24.91
CA THR A 604 -22.03 -2.19 -23.79
C THR A 604 -21.49 -0.92 -23.16
N PHE A 605 -22.38 0.04 -22.89
CA PHE A 605 -22.07 1.24 -22.13
C PHE A 605 -22.24 0.97 -20.64
N SER A 606 -21.24 1.32 -19.83
CA SER A 606 -21.29 1.19 -18.38
C SER A 606 -20.43 2.25 -17.71
N ASP A 607 -21.04 3.05 -16.83
CA ASP A 607 -20.40 4.08 -16.00
C ASP A 607 -19.40 4.97 -16.77
N GLY A 608 -19.87 5.60 -17.85
CA GLY A 608 -19.09 6.54 -18.67
C GLY A 608 -18.10 5.89 -19.64
N HIS A 609 -18.04 4.55 -19.69
CA HIS A 609 -17.12 3.81 -20.54
C HIS A 609 -17.87 2.90 -21.52
N LEU A 610 -17.22 2.62 -22.65
CA LEU A 610 -17.70 1.64 -23.63
C LEU A 610 -16.84 0.39 -23.53
N LEU A 611 -17.49 -0.71 -23.14
CA LEU A 611 -16.94 -2.05 -23.14
C LEU A 611 -17.10 -2.65 -24.54
N VAL A 612 -16.00 -3.16 -25.11
CA VAL A 612 -15.98 -3.64 -26.49
C VAL A 612 -15.47 -5.07 -26.55
N CYS A 613 -16.26 -5.97 -27.15
CA CYS A 613 -15.86 -7.32 -27.51
C CYS A 613 -15.21 -7.35 -28.89
N ASP A 614 -13.89 -7.51 -28.96
CA ASP A 614 -13.15 -7.66 -30.22
C ASP A 614 -13.01 -9.13 -30.60
N CYS A 615 -13.89 -9.59 -31.50
CA CYS A 615 -13.95 -10.98 -31.93
C CYS A 615 -12.74 -11.38 -32.78
N GLU A 616 -12.20 -10.47 -33.60
CA GLU A 616 -11.00 -10.75 -34.40
C GLU A 616 -9.72 -10.67 -33.55
N GLY A 617 -9.63 -9.65 -32.70
CA GLY A 617 -8.53 -9.49 -31.74
C GLY A 617 -8.52 -10.54 -30.63
N LYS A 618 -9.61 -11.30 -30.46
CA LYS A 618 -9.84 -12.30 -29.39
C LYS A 618 -9.68 -11.69 -27.99
N LYS A 619 -10.06 -10.43 -27.83
CA LYS A 619 -9.80 -9.60 -26.64
C LYS A 619 -10.97 -8.66 -26.36
N CYS A 620 -11.00 -8.11 -25.15
CA CYS A 620 -11.97 -7.08 -24.79
C CYS A 620 -11.29 -5.85 -24.23
N TYR A 621 -11.92 -4.71 -24.45
CA TYR A 621 -11.35 -3.42 -24.15
C TYR A 621 -12.34 -2.51 -23.44
N VAL A 622 -11.82 -1.67 -22.55
CA VAL A 622 -12.54 -0.52 -21.98
C VAL A 622 -12.08 0.71 -22.75
N THR A 623 -13.02 1.47 -23.27
CA THR A 623 -12.72 2.67 -24.06
C THR A 623 -13.54 3.86 -23.59
N THR A 624 -13.03 5.06 -23.84
CA THR A 624 -13.76 6.31 -23.57
C THR A 624 -14.76 6.61 -24.67
N ILE A 625 -15.85 7.31 -24.32
CA ILE A 625 -16.86 7.77 -25.29
C ILE A 625 -16.79 9.28 -25.56
N GLU A 626 -15.88 10.00 -24.89
CA GLU A 626 -15.74 11.45 -25.03
C GLU A 626 -14.81 11.82 -26.19
N GLY A 627 -15.27 12.73 -27.06
CA GLY A 627 -14.51 13.22 -28.21
C GLY A 627 -14.82 12.47 -29.51
N LEU A 628 -14.08 12.79 -30.58
CA LEU A 628 -14.23 12.15 -31.90
C LEU A 628 -13.39 10.88 -32.04
N GLU A 629 -12.32 10.77 -31.25
CA GLU A 629 -11.44 9.60 -31.19
C GLU A 629 -11.47 9.00 -29.79
N SER A 630 -11.90 7.75 -29.71
CA SER A 630 -11.94 7.02 -28.45
C SER A 630 -10.53 6.66 -27.99
N ARG A 631 -10.27 6.83 -26.70
CA ARG A 631 -9.03 6.40 -26.04
C ARG A 631 -9.21 5.06 -25.34
N LEU A 632 -8.20 4.21 -25.46
CA LEU A 632 -8.10 2.96 -24.71
C LEU A 632 -7.87 3.26 -23.22
N VAL A 633 -8.74 2.75 -22.36
CA VAL A 633 -8.63 2.84 -20.90
C VAL A 633 -7.95 1.58 -20.34
N GLY A 634 -8.32 0.41 -20.84
CA GLY A 634 -7.79 -0.86 -20.36
C GLY A 634 -8.12 -2.04 -21.27
N GLU A 635 -7.45 -3.15 -21.04
CA GLU A 635 -7.69 -4.44 -21.70
C GLU A 635 -8.11 -5.46 -20.62
N PHE A 636 -9.16 -6.22 -20.90
CA PHE A 636 -9.60 -7.31 -20.03
C PHE A 636 -8.61 -8.48 -20.09
N ILE A 637 -8.31 -9.08 -18.93
CA ILE A 637 -7.48 -10.29 -18.90
C ILE A 637 -8.21 -11.41 -19.64
N LYS A 638 -7.57 -12.00 -20.66
CA LYS A 638 -8.09 -13.21 -21.30
C LYS A 638 -8.19 -14.34 -20.27
N PRO A 639 -9.35 -14.98 -20.11
CA PRO A 639 -9.54 -16.04 -19.12
C PRO A 639 -8.68 -17.26 -19.51
N ASN A 640 -8.18 -17.99 -18.50
CA ASN A 640 -7.37 -19.19 -18.74
C ASN A 640 -8.26 -20.37 -19.20
N LEU A 641 -8.63 -20.34 -20.48
CA LEU A 641 -9.47 -21.34 -21.13
C LEU A 641 -8.58 -22.37 -21.84
N GLU A 642 -9.03 -23.62 -21.90
CA GLU A 642 -8.24 -24.78 -22.38
C GLU A 642 -7.70 -24.63 -23.82
N LYS A 643 -8.28 -23.73 -24.61
CA LYS A 643 -7.91 -23.48 -26.00
C LYS A 643 -7.66 -21.99 -26.24
N ASP A 644 -6.66 -21.65 -27.04
CA ASP A 644 -6.36 -20.24 -27.35
C ASP A 644 -7.33 -19.61 -28.39
N ASN A 645 -8.33 -20.36 -28.84
CA ASN A 645 -9.29 -19.93 -29.86
C ASN A 645 -10.57 -19.28 -29.36
N TYR A 646 -10.77 -19.21 -28.04
CA TYR A 646 -11.94 -18.52 -27.49
C TYR A 646 -11.94 -17.03 -27.88
N LYS A 647 -13.11 -16.58 -28.34
CA LYS A 647 -13.39 -15.19 -28.74
C LYS A 647 -14.51 -14.62 -27.88
N PRO A 648 -14.42 -13.36 -27.45
CA PRO A 648 -15.53 -12.72 -26.76
C PRO A 648 -16.64 -12.39 -27.76
N ILE A 649 -17.88 -12.73 -27.41
CA ILE A 649 -19.03 -12.60 -28.33
C ILE A 649 -20.17 -11.75 -27.78
N SER A 650 -20.29 -11.60 -26.46
CA SER A 650 -21.33 -10.77 -25.85
C SER A 650 -20.90 -10.30 -24.45
N VAL A 651 -21.31 -9.09 -24.08
CA VAL A 651 -20.95 -8.44 -22.81
C VAL A 651 -22.13 -7.68 -22.20
N CYS A 652 -22.30 -7.79 -20.87
CA CYS A 652 -23.25 -6.99 -20.11
C CYS A 652 -22.69 -6.65 -18.71
N THR A 653 -23.32 -5.71 -18.01
CA THR A 653 -22.96 -5.33 -16.63
C THR A 653 -24.17 -5.40 -15.71
N ASP A 654 -23.95 -5.72 -14.43
CA ASP A 654 -24.99 -5.64 -13.39
C ASP A 654 -25.02 -4.26 -12.71
N GLY A 655 -26.00 -4.03 -11.84
CA GLY A 655 -26.13 -2.80 -11.06
C GLY A 655 -25.04 -2.60 -10.00
N ASN A 656 -24.16 -3.58 -9.77
CA ASN A 656 -23.00 -3.47 -8.88
C ASN A 656 -21.70 -3.12 -9.63
N GLY A 657 -21.73 -3.07 -10.97
CA GLY A 657 -20.58 -2.77 -11.82
C GLY A 657 -19.72 -4.00 -12.16
N PHE A 658 -20.19 -5.22 -11.91
CA PHE A 658 -19.50 -6.41 -12.41
C PHE A 658 -19.76 -6.59 -13.90
N VAL A 659 -18.75 -7.09 -14.61
CA VAL A 659 -18.82 -7.31 -16.06
C VAL A 659 -18.96 -8.80 -16.33
N TYR A 660 -19.96 -9.18 -17.11
CA TYR A 660 -20.22 -10.56 -17.52
C TYR A 660 -20.01 -10.68 -19.02
N MET A 661 -19.24 -11.69 -19.41
CA MET A 661 -18.81 -11.83 -20.80
C MET A 661 -18.87 -13.27 -21.25
N LEU A 662 -19.45 -13.50 -22.43
CA LEU A 662 -19.43 -14.80 -23.09
C LEU A 662 -18.20 -14.91 -23.99
N TRP A 663 -17.46 -16.00 -23.79
CA TRP A 663 -16.36 -16.44 -24.62
C TRP A 663 -16.77 -17.70 -25.36
N LYS A 664 -16.56 -17.74 -26.67
CA LYS A 664 -16.91 -18.88 -27.51
C LYS A 664 -15.71 -19.40 -28.31
N ASP A 665 -15.49 -20.70 -28.28
CA ASP A 665 -14.64 -21.44 -29.21
C ASP A 665 -15.50 -22.03 -30.33
N TYR A 666 -15.20 -21.65 -31.57
CA TYR A 666 -15.87 -22.13 -32.78
C TYR A 666 -15.28 -23.47 -33.31
N GLY A 667 -14.45 -24.15 -32.51
CA GLY A 667 -14.05 -25.53 -32.78
C GLY A 667 -15.23 -26.50 -32.73
N TYR A 668 -15.01 -27.75 -33.14
CA TYR A 668 -16.02 -28.81 -33.04
C TYR A 668 -15.63 -29.82 -31.94
N PRO A 669 -16.45 -30.05 -30.91
CA PRO A 669 -17.71 -29.37 -30.60
C PRO A 669 -17.50 -27.91 -30.17
N GLU A 670 -18.51 -27.06 -30.41
CA GLU A 670 -18.49 -25.66 -29.98
C GLU A 670 -18.47 -25.58 -28.46
N GLN A 671 -17.72 -24.65 -27.88
CA GLN A 671 -17.66 -24.49 -26.43
C GLN A 671 -17.88 -23.05 -26.03
N CYS A 672 -18.73 -22.83 -25.03
CA CYS A 672 -19.02 -21.51 -24.49
C CYS A 672 -18.64 -21.43 -23.02
N CYS A 673 -18.00 -20.33 -22.63
CA CYS A 673 -17.63 -20.04 -21.26
C CYS A 673 -18.13 -18.64 -20.88
N LEU A 674 -18.90 -18.56 -19.81
CA LEU A 674 -19.28 -17.31 -19.18
C LEU A 674 -18.22 -16.92 -18.16
N VAL A 675 -17.77 -15.67 -18.21
CA VAL A 675 -16.75 -15.16 -17.31
C VAL A 675 -17.23 -13.88 -16.65
N GLN A 676 -17.09 -13.81 -15.33
CA GLN A 676 -17.33 -12.61 -14.53
C GLN A 676 -15.99 -11.94 -14.22
N TYR A 677 -15.96 -10.62 -14.44
CA TYR A 677 -14.84 -9.75 -14.13
C TYR A 677 -15.23 -8.72 -13.08
N ASN A 678 -14.22 -8.18 -12.41
CA ASN A 678 -14.36 -6.88 -11.76
C ASN A 678 -14.58 -5.77 -12.82
N TYR A 679 -15.01 -4.60 -12.36
CA TYR A 679 -15.40 -3.47 -13.21
C TYR A 679 -14.36 -3.09 -14.29
N ASP A 680 -13.08 -3.05 -13.94
CA ASP A 680 -12.00 -2.64 -14.85
C ASP A 680 -11.43 -3.78 -15.73
N GLY A 681 -11.96 -5.00 -15.60
CA GLY A 681 -11.51 -6.16 -16.35
C GLY A 681 -10.14 -6.72 -15.95
N SER A 682 -9.51 -6.17 -14.89
CA SER A 682 -8.17 -6.55 -14.45
C SER A 682 -8.13 -7.88 -13.68
N LYS A 683 -9.28 -8.45 -13.33
CA LYS A 683 -9.37 -9.69 -12.54
C LYS A 683 -10.57 -10.52 -12.98
N VAL A 684 -10.30 -11.78 -13.33
CA VAL A 684 -11.34 -12.82 -13.48
C VAL A 684 -11.80 -13.23 -12.07
N LEU A 685 -13.09 -13.05 -11.79
CA LEU A 685 -13.70 -13.41 -10.51
C LEU A 685 -14.24 -14.84 -10.53
N ALA A 686 -14.91 -15.20 -11.63
CA ALA A 686 -15.50 -16.52 -11.78
C ALA A 686 -15.62 -16.93 -13.25
N THR A 687 -15.62 -18.24 -13.50
CA THR A 687 -15.79 -18.83 -14.84
C THR A 687 -16.81 -19.96 -14.76
N ARG A 688 -17.68 -20.06 -15.77
CA ARG A 688 -18.69 -21.12 -15.91
C ARG A 688 -18.71 -21.64 -17.33
N GLN A 689 -18.48 -22.94 -17.49
CA GLN A 689 -18.72 -23.59 -18.78
C GLN A 689 -20.23 -23.68 -19.02
N LEU A 690 -20.66 -23.36 -20.24
CA LEU A 690 -22.04 -23.39 -20.67
C LEU A 690 -22.24 -24.45 -21.76
N ASP A 691 -23.49 -24.89 -21.89
CA ASP A 691 -23.92 -25.82 -22.94
C ASP A 691 -23.68 -25.23 -24.35
N GLU A 692 -23.65 -26.12 -25.34
CA GLU A 692 -23.53 -25.77 -26.75
C GLU A 692 -24.64 -24.76 -27.18
N GLY A 693 -24.23 -23.67 -27.81
CA GLY A 693 -25.12 -22.71 -28.43
C GLY A 693 -25.46 -21.46 -27.62
N ALA A 694 -24.84 -21.21 -26.46
CA ALA A 694 -24.94 -19.90 -25.79
C ALA A 694 -24.39 -18.78 -26.69
N GLY A 695 -25.13 -17.68 -26.79
CA GLY A 695 -24.79 -16.60 -27.74
C GLY A 695 -24.91 -15.18 -27.21
N LEU A 696 -25.77 -14.95 -26.22
CA LEU A 696 -26.04 -13.60 -25.70
C LEU A 696 -26.13 -13.62 -24.19
N VAL A 697 -25.63 -12.56 -23.55
CA VAL A 697 -25.80 -12.29 -22.13
C VAL A 697 -26.51 -10.97 -21.89
N SER A 698 -27.36 -10.95 -20.88
CA SER A 698 -27.98 -9.74 -20.34
C SER A 698 -28.22 -9.94 -18.84
N VAL A 699 -28.50 -8.87 -18.12
CA VAL A 699 -29.00 -8.94 -16.75
C VAL A 699 -30.51 -8.66 -16.77
N VAL A 700 -31.25 -9.19 -15.80
CA VAL A 700 -32.66 -8.86 -15.54
C VAL A 700 -32.91 -8.64 -14.06
N GLU A 701 -33.63 -7.56 -13.75
CA GLU A 701 -34.13 -7.33 -12.39
C GLU A 701 -35.30 -8.27 -12.12
N THR A 702 -35.19 -9.11 -11.10
CA THR A 702 -36.27 -9.98 -10.65
C THR A 702 -36.73 -9.59 -9.26
N PHE A 703 -37.87 -10.14 -8.82
CA PHE A 703 -38.32 -9.95 -7.44
C PHE A 703 -37.34 -10.47 -6.38
N GLN A 704 -36.35 -11.29 -6.75
CA GLN A 704 -35.31 -11.84 -5.86
C GLN A 704 -33.96 -11.11 -6.03
N GLY A 705 -33.94 -9.97 -6.73
CA GLY A 705 -32.74 -9.23 -7.15
C GLY A 705 -32.35 -9.50 -8.61
N GLU A 706 -31.27 -8.87 -9.05
CA GLU A 706 -30.72 -9.06 -10.39
C GLU A 706 -30.28 -10.51 -10.63
N LYS A 707 -30.56 -10.99 -11.85
CA LYS A 707 -30.20 -12.32 -12.33
C LYS A 707 -29.54 -12.19 -13.69
N LEU A 708 -28.64 -13.13 -14.00
CA LEU A 708 -28.01 -13.20 -15.30
C LEU A 708 -28.85 -14.05 -16.26
N LEU A 709 -29.13 -13.49 -17.44
CA LEU A 709 -29.75 -14.17 -18.56
C LEU A 709 -28.66 -14.63 -19.54
N VAL A 710 -28.75 -15.89 -19.95
CA VAL A 710 -27.97 -16.43 -21.06
C VAL A 710 -28.93 -17.01 -22.09
N ALA A 711 -28.99 -16.40 -23.27
CA ALA A 711 -29.78 -16.93 -24.38
C ALA A 711 -28.93 -17.84 -25.26
N THR A 712 -29.53 -18.93 -25.72
CA THR A 712 -28.95 -19.74 -26.79
C THR A 712 -29.37 -19.19 -28.14
N SER A 713 -28.41 -19.07 -29.06
CA SER A 713 -28.65 -18.54 -30.40
C SER A 713 -29.66 -19.38 -31.19
N ASN A 714 -29.67 -20.71 -30.97
CA ASN A 714 -30.40 -21.67 -31.82
C ASN A 714 -31.46 -22.50 -31.08
N THR A 715 -31.47 -22.53 -29.74
CA THR A 715 -32.30 -23.50 -28.98
C THR A 715 -33.51 -22.88 -28.27
N ARG A 716 -33.91 -21.66 -28.65
CA ARG A 716 -35.13 -20.96 -28.17
C ARG A 716 -35.29 -21.00 -26.64
N THR A 717 -34.17 -20.91 -25.95
CA THR A 717 -34.09 -21.11 -24.52
C THR A 717 -33.25 -20.01 -23.91
N ILE A 718 -33.75 -19.45 -22.81
CA ILE A 718 -33.01 -18.54 -21.96
C ILE A 718 -32.80 -19.21 -20.62
N TYR A 719 -31.56 -19.23 -20.17
CA TYR A 719 -31.17 -19.75 -18.87
C TYR A 719 -30.98 -18.58 -17.91
N LEU A 720 -31.67 -18.67 -16.78
CA LEU A 720 -31.54 -17.73 -15.69
C LEU A 720 -30.56 -18.29 -14.66
N TYR A 721 -29.59 -17.47 -14.29
CA TYR A 721 -28.60 -17.79 -13.28
C TYR A 721 -28.57 -16.74 -12.18
N ASP A 722 -28.32 -17.18 -10.96
CA ASP A 722 -27.89 -16.31 -9.88
C ASP A 722 -26.64 -15.52 -10.29
N LEU A 723 -26.64 -14.22 -9.98
CA LEU A 723 -25.42 -13.42 -9.98
C LEU A 723 -24.50 -13.98 -8.90
N ILE A 724 -23.24 -14.15 -9.26
CA ILE A 724 -22.24 -14.77 -8.40
C ILE A 724 -21.86 -13.75 -7.33
N PRO A 725 -22.11 -14.03 -6.03
CA PRO A 725 -21.72 -13.13 -4.96
C PRO A 725 -20.18 -13.02 -4.91
N GLU A 726 -19.67 -11.84 -4.53
CA GLU A 726 -18.29 -11.74 -4.04
C GLU A 726 -18.18 -12.61 -2.77
N ASP A 727 -17.36 -13.67 -2.86
CA ASP A 727 -16.92 -14.48 -1.71
C ASP A 727 -16.00 -13.67 -0.79
#